data_AF-E3BQP3-F1
#
_entry.id   AF-E3BQP3-F1
#
_cell.length_a   1.000
_cell.length_b   1.000
_cell.length_c   1.000
_cell.angle_alpha   90.00
_cell.angle_beta   90.00
_cell.angle_gamma   90.00
#
_symmetry.space_group_name_H-M   'P 1'
#
loop_
_entity.id
_entity.type
_entity.pdbx_description
1 polymer ?
#
loop_
_entity_poly.entity_id
_entity_poly.type
_entity_poly.pdbx_seq_one_letter_code
_entity_poly.pdbx_strand_id
1 'polypeptide(L)'
;MTVELLQRGLSADNDMAIKASEYQRSTASIVVEAIVGLLTGGVGAVAFEAYHAYSKSRQQREFTELADTLLQGLQSMPHQESGFDIPYKDGVISVRPQGNNIEVKFGEESATIKDKLIGEVRENLKREIVLKDGAYGKDTVKRALQDGTGTQRSLAIAYLESKTHLHKFDHLDTEQLVEACVSLVEGHLSKDEIESEIDGLQGKKANLLDSECLELIKGWQQKPLSEREKINYVSNIDAREVERSRQSSDEKQIRTLLAEIFLPEKSWQNDTTDPGVRLKSVLVDNAGLLARIYSQPAMLQEAGLPLGLSNVVQNTLDDLKDELRVPAGLVNESTVSIALTSLPTSSYFVLSQNIDNHLDNFEFRSLGGVDLLASLGDLGEGNFQTFLKNIFTHYFDNQAVVDKRAMLSSYLTQSGSKDSEEMKLVSLLKGGGPYLQKVLQLFGDNATGDLKAALDELKTGLNPINKEIVKAITAGIIDKSGGAIDKINISRSLGAASVGETVLANIHWKNRDEPQEVVLKLLRPGIRLRADRELDFFEAEAKKLPGMLKTFQGIAEQIQVEMDLKREADNVRLAQVYNQGFDNLSAMKLVEKVPPSQGYMVLQKAPGTTVKHAFEDLKTKIGNWNPRTSDSTCYTTSSKMASGIEALASKWIEEGIFGSGFYHGDLHSGNIMYSDATGMLTAIDMGNADQMSLVQRRAVFKMVLAAGIGSTEVFVRNYEKVLSNEGREQIVDKREMLTSKTREIMEMVSDPGERIMKILNAANELGLEIPATVSNFSRSQMMLQNAIDKVNDLNQTAILKLESRIRSLAVTAGITEGSIGEIKQHVIRQMEEFKDSLPAEALEVIKPRLDEAIRLSDHYLSESHDEVNFSEVIMKVVKDHKASSVQLAYGDILQLMRR
;
A
#
# COMPACT_ATOMS: atom_id res chain seq x y z
N MET A 1 -39.49 8.60 -15.82
CA MET A 1 -40.10 9.90 -15.44
C MET A 1 -40.85 10.38 -16.68
N THR A 2 -42.18 10.56 -16.65
CA THR A 2 -42.98 10.93 -17.85
C THR A 2 -43.14 12.46 -17.97
N VAL A 3 -43.35 12.98 -19.19
CA VAL A 3 -43.60 14.43 -19.46
C VAL A 3 -44.81 14.94 -18.67
N GLU A 4 -45.80 14.07 -18.46
CA GLU A 4 -46.98 14.34 -17.62
C GLU A 4 -46.62 14.59 -16.14
N LEU A 5 -45.57 13.94 -15.63
CA LEU A 5 -45.06 14.09 -14.25
C LEU A 5 -44.34 15.44 -14.06
N LEU A 6 -43.69 15.94 -15.11
CA LEU A 6 -43.06 17.27 -15.15
C LEU A 6 -44.09 18.40 -15.19
N GLN A 7 -45.18 18.22 -15.96
CA GLN A 7 -46.24 19.22 -16.06
C GLN A 7 -47.12 19.29 -14.82
N ARG A 8 -47.38 18.16 -14.13
CA ARG A 8 -48.12 18.15 -12.85
C ARG A 8 -47.40 18.90 -11.73
N GLY A 9 -46.06 18.97 -11.75
CA GLY A 9 -45.27 19.81 -10.85
C GLY A 9 -45.41 21.31 -11.14
N LEU A 10 -45.78 21.68 -12.36
CA LEU A 10 -45.96 23.07 -12.82
C LEU A 10 -47.42 23.56 -12.74
N SER A 11 -48.41 22.67 -12.69
CA SER A 11 -49.85 23.01 -12.80
C SER A 11 -50.64 23.00 -11.48
N ALA A 12 -50.00 22.76 -10.33
CA ALA A 12 -50.67 22.85 -9.03
C ALA A 12 -50.85 24.33 -8.64
N ASP A 13 -52.10 24.77 -8.51
CA ASP A 13 -52.60 26.14 -8.32
C ASP A 13 -51.65 27.12 -7.58
N ASN A 14 -51.07 28.02 -8.37
CA ASN A 14 -50.86 29.45 -8.18
C ASN A 14 -51.04 30.07 -6.77
N ASP A 15 -50.12 29.75 -5.86
CA ASP A 15 -49.76 30.70 -4.79
C ASP A 15 -48.25 30.68 -4.42
N MET A 16 -47.48 29.70 -4.91
CA MET A 16 -46.06 29.52 -4.55
C MET A 16 -45.06 30.17 -5.51
N ALA A 17 -45.35 30.21 -6.82
CA ALA A 17 -44.45 30.83 -7.80
C ALA A 17 -44.43 32.37 -7.69
N ILE A 18 -45.57 32.98 -7.34
CA ILE A 18 -45.71 34.43 -7.18
C ILE A 18 -45.08 34.91 -5.86
N LYS A 19 -45.09 34.09 -4.80
CA LYS A 19 -44.44 34.43 -3.53
C LYS A 19 -42.91 34.32 -3.58
N ALA A 20 -42.35 33.50 -4.47
CA ALA A 20 -40.89 33.35 -4.61
C ALA A 20 -40.19 34.67 -4.99
N SER A 21 -40.87 35.60 -5.67
CA SER A 21 -40.32 36.93 -5.96
C SER A 21 -40.37 37.92 -4.78
N GLU A 22 -41.16 37.66 -3.73
CA GLU A 22 -41.35 38.58 -2.58
C GLU A 22 -40.56 38.18 -1.31
N TYR A 23 -40.02 36.96 -1.23
CA TYR A 23 -39.27 36.50 -0.05
C TYR A 23 -37.80 36.97 -0.03
N GLN A 24 -37.59 38.27 0.23
CA GLN A 24 -36.34 38.74 0.81
C GLN A 24 -36.42 38.68 2.34
N ARG A 25 -35.51 37.87 2.93
CA ARG A 25 -35.11 37.84 4.36
C ARG A 25 -36.10 37.19 5.36
N SER A 26 -35.98 35.88 5.62
CA SER A 26 -35.88 35.30 6.98
C SER A 26 -35.96 33.76 7.00
N THR A 27 -35.47 33.21 8.12
CA THR A 27 -34.90 31.88 8.39
C THR A 27 -35.85 30.66 8.33
N ALA A 28 -37.05 30.76 7.73
CA ALA A 28 -38.02 29.63 7.67
C ALA A 28 -38.30 29.07 6.26
N SER A 29 -37.61 29.54 5.23
CA SER A 29 -37.93 29.30 3.80
C SER A 29 -37.30 28.04 3.17
N ILE A 30 -36.29 27.42 3.79
CA ILE A 30 -35.33 26.60 3.01
C ILE A 30 -35.79 25.15 2.75
N VAL A 31 -36.64 24.56 3.60
CA VAL A 31 -37.27 23.27 3.29
C VAL A 31 -38.29 23.44 2.16
N VAL A 32 -38.95 24.60 2.08
CA VAL A 32 -39.82 24.94 0.95
C VAL A 32 -38.96 25.18 -0.31
N GLU A 33 -37.79 25.82 -0.22
CA GLU A 33 -36.83 25.96 -1.34
C GLU A 33 -36.28 24.61 -1.81
N ALA A 34 -36.00 23.67 -0.90
CA ALA A 34 -35.55 22.31 -1.22
C ALA A 34 -36.69 21.46 -1.80
N ILE A 35 -37.93 21.61 -1.31
CA ILE A 35 -39.12 20.94 -1.85
C ILE A 35 -39.51 21.53 -3.21
N VAL A 36 -39.40 22.85 -3.40
CA VAL A 36 -39.56 23.53 -4.70
C VAL A 36 -38.45 23.11 -5.66
N GLY A 37 -37.20 23.03 -5.21
CA GLY A 37 -36.08 22.47 -5.97
C GLY A 37 -36.28 20.99 -6.35
N LEU A 38 -36.87 20.19 -5.45
CA LEU A 38 -37.25 18.80 -5.68
C LEU A 38 -38.44 18.65 -6.65
N LEU A 39 -39.40 19.57 -6.64
CA LEU A 39 -40.56 19.56 -7.55
C LEU A 39 -40.21 20.16 -8.94
N THR A 40 -39.24 21.08 -9.00
CA THR A 40 -38.72 21.69 -10.25
C THR A 40 -37.53 20.94 -10.85
N GLY A 41 -37.17 19.76 -10.30
CA GLY A 41 -36.01 18.94 -10.70
C GLY A 41 -35.93 18.58 -12.19
N GLY A 42 -36.99 18.82 -12.97
CA GLY A 42 -36.95 18.80 -14.42
C GLY A 42 -36.22 19.98 -15.06
N VAL A 43 -36.52 21.22 -14.66
CA VAL A 43 -36.01 22.43 -15.34
C VAL A 43 -34.54 22.65 -15.03
N GLY A 44 -34.15 22.47 -13.76
CA GLY A 44 -32.76 22.62 -13.33
C GLY A 44 -31.84 21.55 -13.92
N ALA A 45 -32.29 20.29 -14.01
CA ALA A 45 -31.52 19.22 -14.63
C ALA A 45 -31.42 19.37 -16.16
N VAL A 46 -32.50 19.80 -16.82
CA VAL A 46 -32.48 20.14 -18.25
C VAL A 46 -31.58 21.35 -18.52
N ALA A 47 -31.61 22.38 -17.66
CA ALA A 47 -30.73 23.55 -17.77
C ALA A 47 -29.26 23.17 -17.55
N PHE A 48 -28.98 22.30 -16.58
CA PHE A 48 -27.63 21.83 -16.31
C PHE A 48 -27.08 20.98 -17.44
N GLU A 49 -27.85 20.05 -18.00
CA GLU A 49 -27.40 19.21 -19.11
C GLU A 49 -27.37 19.98 -20.45
N ALA A 50 -28.29 20.93 -20.68
CA ALA A 50 -28.21 21.84 -21.82
C ALA A 50 -26.99 22.77 -21.71
N TYR A 51 -26.66 23.27 -20.51
CA TYR A 51 -25.44 24.02 -20.26
C TYR A 51 -24.22 23.14 -20.50
N HIS A 52 -24.24 21.89 -20.05
CA HIS A 52 -23.12 20.96 -20.19
C HIS A 52 -22.85 20.58 -21.66
N ALA A 53 -23.90 20.34 -22.45
CA ALA A 53 -23.80 20.16 -23.90
C ALA A 53 -23.27 21.42 -24.61
N TYR A 54 -23.55 22.60 -24.04
CA TYR A 54 -23.11 23.90 -24.56
C TYR A 54 -21.69 24.33 -24.11
N SER A 55 -21.23 23.96 -22.90
CA SER A 55 -20.11 24.62 -22.20
C SER A 55 -18.71 23.99 -22.39
N LYS A 56 -18.38 23.44 -23.58
CA LYS A 56 -16.96 23.16 -23.90
C LYS A 56 -16.11 24.43 -24.05
N SER A 57 -16.69 25.64 -23.94
CA SER A 57 -15.93 26.89 -23.76
C SER A 57 -16.72 28.00 -23.04
N ARG A 58 -16.24 28.42 -21.84
CA ARG A 58 -16.52 29.68 -21.07
C ARG A 58 -17.66 29.70 -20.01
N GLN A 59 -17.69 30.82 -19.28
CA GLN A 59 -17.95 31.06 -17.84
C GLN A 59 -19.41 30.95 -17.31
N GLN A 60 -19.51 30.79 -15.99
CA GLN A 60 -20.67 30.57 -15.09
C GLN A 60 -21.88 31.53 -15.19
N ARG A 61 -21.80 32.67 -15.88
CA ARG A 61 -22.89 33.68 -15.94
C ARG A 61 -24.01 33.31 -16.92
N GLU A 62 -23.73 32.42 -17.87
CA GLU A 62 -24.68 31.99 -18.91
C GLU A 62 -25.69 30.94 -18.42
N PHE A 63 -25.40 30.30 -17.27
CA PHE A 63 -26.23 29.26 -16.67
C PHE A 63 -27.60 29.79 -16.19
N THR A 64 -27.62 30.97 -15.57
CA THR A 64 -28.85 31.56 -15.03
C THR A 64 -29.82 31.99 -16.13
N GLU A 65 -29.31 32.61 -17.21
CA GLU A 65 -30.12 33.00 -18.38
C GLU A 65 -30.69 31.79 -19.12
N LEU A 66 -29.94 30.68 -19.19
CA LEU A 66 -30.39 29.41 -19.74
C LEU A 66 -31.54 28.81 -18.93
N ALA A 67 -31.41 28.80 -17.59
CA ALA A 67 -32.45 28.29 -16.71
C ALA A 67 -33.77 29.07 -16.84
N ASP A 68 -33.69 30.41 -16.91
CA ASP A 68 -34.87 31.27 -17.08
C ASP A 68 -35.54 31.09 -18.44
N THR A 69 -34.75 30.93 -19.51
CA THR A 69 -35.27 30.69 -20.88
C THR A 69 -35.94 29.32 -20.99
N LEU A 70 -35.36 28.30 -20.37
CA LEU A 70 -35.94 26.95 -20.33
C LEU A 70 -37.23 26.92 -19.51
N LEU A 71 -37.30 27.69 -18.42
CA LEU A 71 -38.51 27.82 -17.60
C LEU A 71 -39.66 28.47 -18.39
N GLN A 72 -39.40 29.55 -19.14
CA GLN A 72 -40.40 30.21 -19.99
C GLN A 72 -40.86 29.32 -21.17
N GLY A 73 -39.94 28.56 -21.76
CA GLY A 73 -40.26 27.60 -22.82
C GLY A 73 -41.15 26.46 -22.32
N LEU A 74 -40.86 25.92 -21.13
CA LEU A 74 -41.65 24.86 -20.48
C LEU A 74 -43.06 25.32 -20.07
N GLN A 75 -43.22 26.58 -19.68
CA GLN A 75 -44.51 27.17 -19.32
C GLN A 75 -45.44 27.42 -20.52
N SER A 76 -44.93 27.43 -21.75
CA SER A 76 -45.68 27.78 -22.97
C SER A 76 -46.08 26.57 -23.84
N MET A 77 -45.97 25.34 -23.33
CA MET A 77 -46.10 24.12 -24.13
C MET A 77 -47.52 23.61 -24.37
N PRO A 78 -47.81 23.08 -25.58
CA PRO A 78 -48.95 22.21 -25.83
C PRO A 78 -48.70 20.74 -25.39
N HIS A 79 -49.75 20.07 -24.94
CA HIS A 79 -49.75 18.71 -24.36
C HIS A 79 -49.47 17.57 -25.37
N GLN A 80 -48.24 17.42 -25.86
CA GLN A 80 -47.87 16.23 -26.66
C GLN A 80 -46.56 15.57 -26.20
N GLU A 81 -46.58 14.23 -26.18
CA GLU A 81 -45.50 13.34 -25.69
C GLU A 81 -44.24 13.29 -26.59
N SER A 82 -44.19 14.06 -27.68
CA SER A 82 -43.09 14.02 -28.66
C SER A 82 -41.82 14.76 -28.22
N GLY A 83 -41.81 15.39 -27.05
CA GLY A 83 -40.78 16.31 -26.61
C GLY A 83 -40.85 17.67 -27.32
N PHE A 84 -39.92 18.58 -27.02
CA PHE A 84 -40.04 20.00 -27.37
C PHE A 84 -38.70 20.67 -27.70
N ASP A 85 -38.78 21.79 -28.41
CA ASP A 85 -37.64 22.59 -28.85
C ASP A 85 -37.69 24.00 -28.29
N ILE A 86 -36.59 24.46 -27.70
CA ILE A 86 -36.45 25.80 -27.13
C ILE A 86 -35.34 26.54 -27.88
N PRO A 87 -35.66 27.63 -28.59
CA PRO A 87 -34.65 28.50 -29.17
C PRO A 87 -33.78 29.11 -28.06
N TYR A 88 -32.47 28.94 -28.14
CA TYR A 88 -31.53 29.51 -27.17
C TYR A 88 -30.26 29.96 -27.90
N LYS A 89 -30.02 31.28 -27.90
CA LYS A 89 -28.95 31.94 -28.68
C LYS A 89 -29.00 31.51 -30.16
N ASP A 90 -27.88 31.07 -30.73
CA ASP A 90 -27.75 30.70 -32.15
C ASP A 90 -28.16 29.24 -32.47
N GLY A 91 -28.78 28.54 -31.51
CA GLY A 91 -29.17 27.14 -31.66
C GLY A 91 -30.52 26.79 -31.04
N VAL A 92 -30.86 25.50 -31.08
CA VAL A 92 -32.12 24.96 -30.54
C VAL A 92 -31.79 23.85 -29.55
N ILE A 93 -32.36 23.95 -28.35
CA ILE A 93 -32.30 22.89 -27.35
C ILE A 93 -33.49 21.98 -27.56
N SER A 94 -33.23 20.73 -27.94
CA SER A 94 -34.23 19.69 -28.15
C SER A 94 -34.29 18.74 -26.96
N VAL A 95 -35.40 18.73 -26.25
CA VAL A 95 -35.66 17.77 -25.17
C VAL A 95 -36.62 16.71 -25.68
N ARG A 96 -36.23 15.44 -25.60
CA ARG A 96 -37.03 14.31 -26.10
C ARG A 96 -37.08 13.19 -25.05
N PRO A 97 -38.22 12.52 -24.87
CA PRO A 97 -38.28 11.31 -24.06
C PRO A 97 -37.58 10.15 -24.78
N GLN A 98 -36.72 9.42 -24.06
CA GLN A 98 -35.99 8.24 -24.56
C GLN A 98 -36.16 7.07 -23.57
N GLY A 99 -37.15 6.20 -23.83
CA GLY A 99 -37.50 5.12 -22.91
C GLY A 99 -37.96 5.64 -21.54
N ASN A 100 -37.31 5.21 -20.46
CA ASN A 100 -37.58 5.71 -19.09
C ASN A 100 -36.79 6.98 -18.72
N ASN A 101 -35.98 7.51 -19.66
CA ASN A 101 -35.08 8.65 -19.50
C ASN A 101 -35.54 9.86 -20.34
N ILE A 102 -34.95 11.02 -20.08
CA ILE A 102 -35.12 12.24 -20.87
C ILE A 102 -33.77 12.56 -21.48
N GLU A 103 -33.73 12.69 -22.80
CA GLU A 103 -32.57 13.09 -23.58
C GLU A 103 -32.66 14.59 -23.90
N VAL A 104 -31.58 15.34 -23.68
CA VAL A 104 -31.44 16.76 -23.99
C VAL A 104 -30.35 16.92 -25.05
N LYS A 105 -30.65 17.59 -26.16
CA LYS A 105 -29.74 17.84 -27.28
C LYS A 105 -29.58 19.33 -27.56
N PHE A 106 -28.38 19.72 -27.96
CA PHE A 106 -28.10 21.05 -28.53
C PHE A 106 -27.08 20.88 -29.66
N GLY A 107 -27.48 21.12 -30.91
CA GLY A 107 -26.64 20.78 -32.07
C GLY A 107 -26.47 19.26 -32.22
N GLU A 108 -25.23 18.77 -32.32
CA GLU A 108 -24.93 17.33 -32.42
C GLU A 108 -24.70 16.62 -31.06
N GLU A 109 -24.65 17.37 -29.96
CA GLU A 109 -24.33 16.85 -28.61
C GLU A 109 -25.62 16.46 -27.84
N SER A 110 -25.59 15.39 -27.03
CA SER A 110 -26.75 14.82 -26.32
C SER A 110 -26.45 14.25 -24.93
N ALA A 111 -27.36 14.39 -23.94
CA ALA A 111 -27.20 13.87 -22.57
C ALA A 111 -28.52 13.38 -21.92
N THR A 112 -28.46 12.48 -20.92
CA THR A 112 -29.64 11.84 -20.27
C THR A 112 -29.73 11.98 -18.74
N ILE A 113 -30.91 12.27 -18.18
CA ILE A 113 -31.11 12.82 -16.81
C ILE A 113 -31.25 11.80 -15.65
N LYS A 114 -31.68 10.54 -15.87
CA LYS A 114 -32.22 9.68 -14.77
C LYS A 114 -31.20 9.21 -13.71
N ASP A 115 -29.94 8.96 -14.06
CA ASP A 115 -28.99 8.28 -13.17
C ASP A 115 -28.22 9.23 -12.22
N LYS A 116 -28.13 10.52 -12.56
CA LYS A 116 -27.43 11.53 -11.73
C LYS A 116 -28.28 12.09 -10.59
N LEU A 117 -29.60 12.20 -10.79
CA LEU A 117 -30.50 12.90 -9.86
C LEU A 117 -30.53 12.26 -8.45
N ILE A 118 -30.41 10.93 -8.36
CA ILE A 118 -30.45 10.21 -7.07
C ILE A 118 -29.15 10.40 -6.28
N GLY A 119 -28.00 10.45 -6.97
CA GLY A 119 -26.69 10.66 -6.34
C GLY A 119 -26.51 12.07 -5.80
N GLU A 120 -26.88 13.08 -6.59
CA GLU A 120 -26.71 14.49 -6.20
C GLU A 120 -27.69 14.94 -5.10
N VAL A 121 -28.92 14.39 -5.09
CA VAL A 121 -29.90 14.66 -4.02
C VAL A 121 -29.41 14.12 -2.67
N ARG A 122 -28.79 12.93 -2.64
CA ARG A 122 -28.23 12.32 -1.42
C ARG A 122 -27.10 13.16 -0.82
N GLU A 123 -26.21 13.66 -1.66
CA GLU A 123 -25.05 14.46 -1.23
C GLU A 123 -25.43 15.88 -0.79
N ASN A 124 -26.43 16.50 -1.42
CA ASN A 124 -26.90 17.82 -1.03
C ASN A 124 -27.71 17.79 0.28
N LEU A 125 -28.49 16.74 0.53
CA LEU A 125 -29.21 16.55 1.80
C LEU A 125 -28.23 16.35 2.97
N LYS A 126 -27.16 15.56 2.77
CA LYS A 126 -26.08 15.38 3.74
C LYS A 126 -25.41 16.69 4.12
N ARG A 127 -25.08 17.54 3.14
CA ARG A 127 -24.44 18.84 3.40
C ARG A 127 -25.30 19.79 4.23
N GLU A 128 -26.60 19.89 3.93
CA GLU A 128 -27.50 20.82 4.65
C GLU A 128 -27.85 20.37 6.08
N ILE A 129 -28.00 19.06 6.33
CA ILE A 129 -28.24 18.54 7.69
C ILE A 129 -27.03 18.80 8.59
N VAL A 130 -25.81 18.64 8.06
CA VAL A 130 -24.55 18.94 8.75
C VAL A 130 -24.39 20.45 9.03
N LEU A 131 -24.94 21.32 8.18
CA LEU A 131 -24.80 22.78 8.31
C LEU A 131 -25.77 23.43 9.33
N LYS A 132 -26.89 22.78 9.69
CA LYS A 132 -27.96 23.40 10.51
C LYS A 132 -28.54 22.51 11.62
N ASP A 133 -27.64 21.79 12.28
CA ASP A 133 -27.89 20.74 13.28
C ASP A 133 -28.97 21.04 14.37
N GLY A 134 -29.24 22.32 14.67
CA GLY A 134 -30.13 22.73 15.77
C GLY A 134 -31.62 23.02 15.45
N ALA A 135 -32.09 22.92 14.20
CA ALA A 135 -33.45 23.39 13.83
C ALA A 135 -34.48 22.27 13.56
N TYR A 136 -34.10 21.00 13.64
CA TYR A 136 -34.95 19.88 13.23
C TYR A 136 -35.76 19.31 14.40
N GLY A 137 -36.97 19.83 14.60
CA GLY A 137 -37.89 19.34 15.63
C GLY A 137 -38.53 17.97 15.29
N LYS A 138 -38.89 17.24 16.36
CA LYS A 138 -39.55 15.92 16.38
C LYS A 138 -40.70 15.76 15.38
N ASP A 139 -41.55 16.77 15.22
CA ASP A 139 -42.72 16.72 14.33
C ASP A 139 -42.39 16.89 12.84
N THR A 140 -41.20 17.41 12.51
CA THR A 140 -40.76 17.64 11.13
C THR A 140 -40.20 16.36 10.52
N VAL A 141 -39.38 15.62 11.27
CA VAL A 141 -38.84 14.31 10.86
C VAL A 141 -39.97 13.27 10.75
N LYS A 142 -40.89 13.24 11.73
CA LYS A 142 -42.05 12.35 11.67
C LYS A 142 -42.96 12.62 10.46
N ARG A 143 -43.26 13.88 10.14
CA ARG A 143 -44.06 14.21 8.94
C ARG A 143 -43.35 13.86 7.63
N ALA A 144 -42.03 13.98 7.58
CA ALA A 144 -41.24 13.62 6.39
C ALA A 144 -41.15 12.10 6.15
N LEU A 145 -41.31 11.29 7.21
CA LEU A 145 -41.22 9.83 7.18
C LEU A 145 -42.58 9.11 7.26
N GLN A 146 -43.69 9.83 7.04
CA GLN A 146 -45.04 9.25 6.98
C GLN A 146 -45.39 8.80 5.54
N ASP A 147 -45.00 7.56 5.19
CA ASP A 147 -45.50 6.67 4.09
C ASP A 147 -44.42 5.79 3.42
N GLY A 148 -44.55 4.46 3.55
CA GLY A 148 -43.50 3.45 3.32
C GLY A 148 -43.03 3.19 1.87
N THR A 149 -42.49 4.19 1.18
CA THR A 149 -41.92 4.07 -0.18
C THR A 149 -40.39 3.93 -0.18
N GLY A 150 -39.80 3.43 -1.28
CA GLY A 150 -38.34 3.25 -1.43
C GLY A 150 -37.51 4.53 -1.32
N THR A 151 -38.13 5.69 -1.52
CA THR A 151 -37.51 7.02 -1.35
C THR A 151 -37.24 7.32 0.13
N GLN A 152 -38.08 6.85 1.07
CA GLN A 152 -37.88 7.06 2.51
C GLN A 152 -36.68 6.30 3.07
N ARG A 153 -36.40 5.09 2.57
CA ARG A 153 -35.20 4.33 2.94
C ARG A 153 -33.94 5.17 2.70
N SER A 154 -33.87 5.82 1.54
CA SER A 154 -32.73 6.67 1.18
C SER A 154 -32.63 7.93 2.05
N LEU A 155 -33.76 8.51 2.44
CA LEU A 155 -33.83 9.66 3.34
C LEU A 155 -33.44 9.31 4.79
N ALA A 156 -33.93 8.18 5.30
CA ALA A 156 -33.62 7.70 6.66
C ALA A 156 -32.14 7.30 6.79
N ILE A 157 -31.58 6.63 5.76
CA ILE A 157 -30.14 6.34 5.69
C ILE A 157 -29.35 7.65 5.71
N ALA A 158 -29.65 8.60 4.81
CA ALA A 158 -28.92 9.87 4.76
C ALA A 158 -28.99 10.66 6.09
N TYR A 159 -30.14 10.61 6.77
CA TYR A 159 -30.30 11.23 8.08
C TYR A 159 -29.44 10.55 9.15
N LEU A 160 -29.47 9.21 9.27
CA LEU A 160 -28.64 8.47 10.21
C LEU A 160 -27.15 8.64 9.92
N GLU A 161 -26.73 8.50 8.65
CA GLU A 161 -25.34 8.71 8.23
C GLU A 161 -24.84 10.12 8.61
N SER A 162 -25.70 11.14 8.55
CA SER A 162 -25.33 12.50 8.93
C SER A 162 -25.17 12.69 10.45
N LYS A 163 -25.91 11.94 11.27
CA LYS A 163 -25.94 12.07 12.74
C LYS A 163 -24.96 11.13 13.44
N THR A 164 -24.76 9.93 12.90
CA THR A 164 -23.85 8.93 13.47
C THR A 164 -22.48 8.94 12.80
N HIS A 165 -22.37 9.41 11.56
CA HIS A 165 -21.17 9.30 10.69
C HIS A 165 -20.84 7.85 10.27
N LEU A 166 -21.78 6.91 10.44
CA LEU A 166 -21.65 5.54 9.96
C LEU A 166 -22.22 5.41 8.55
N HIS A 167 -21.72 4.48 7.75
CA HIS A 167 -22.18 4.19 6.37
C HIS A 167 -22.77 2.78 6.20
N LYS A 168 -23.20 2.14 7.30
CA LYS A 168 -23.57 0.72 7.34
C LYS A 168 -25.04 0.54 7.74
N PHE A 169 -25.97 0.90 6.84
CA PHE A 169 -27.41 0.81 7.11
C PHE A 169 -28.17 -0.10 6.10
N ASP A 170 -27.44 -0.76 5.20
CA ASP A 170 -28.01 -1.51 4.08
C ASP A 170 -28.84 -2.74 4.51
N HIS A 171 -28.64 -3.22 5.74
CA HIS A 171 -29.23 -4.44 6.31
C HIS A 171 -30.46 -4.18 7.20
N LEU A 172 -30.76 -2.93 7.55
CA LEU A 172 -32.00 -2.57 8.26
C LEU A 172 -33.12 -2.35 7.26
N ASP A 173 -34.34 -2.78 7.57
CA ASP A 173 -35.50 -2.47 6.73
C ASP A 173 -35.95 -1.00 6.88
N THR A 174 -36.87 -0.55 6.03
CA THR A 174 -37.30 0.86 6.05
C THR A 174 -38.01 1.23 7.35
N GLU A 175 -38.72 0.30 8.00
CA GLU A 175 -39.44 0.54 9.25
C GLU A 175 -38.46 0.71 10.42
N GLN A 176 -37.47 -0.18 10.51
CA GLN A 176 -36.38 -0.13 11.48
C GLN A 176 -35.52 1.14 11.37
N LEU A 177 -35.23 1.57 10.13
CA LEU A 177 -34.49 2.81 9.89
C LEU A 177 -35.26 4.05 10.34
N VAL A 178 -36.58 4.07 10.12
CA VAL A 178 -37.45 5.18 10.53
C VAL A 178 -37.58 5.20 12.05
N GLU A 179 -37.71 4.04 12.69
CA GLU A 179 -37.83 3.91 14.14
C GLU A 179 -36.54 4.34 14.86
N ALA A 180 -35.36 3.96 14.34
CA ALA A 180 -34.07 4.44 14.84
C ALA A 180 -33.90 5.96 14.68
N CYS A 181 -34.31 6.54 13.54
CA CYS A 181 -34.33 8.00 13.34
C CYS A 181 -35.22 8.70 14.37
N VAL A 182 -36.41 8.16 14.64
CA VAL A 182 -37.37 8.74 15.58
C VAL A 182 -36.84 8.63 17.01
N SER A 183 -36.30 7.49 17.42
CA SER A 183 -35.73 7.28 18.77
C SER A 183 -34.53 8.19 19.06
N LEU A 184 -33.67 8.43 18.07
CA LEU A 184 -32.56 9.38 18.16
C LEU A 184 -33.06 10.82 18.39
N VAL A 185 -34.09 11.24 17.65
CA VAL A 185 -34.66 12.59 17.76
C VAL A 185 -35.47 12.78 19.05
N GLU A 186 -36.09 11.71 19.55
CA GLU A 186 -36.83 11.71 20.82
C GLU A 186 -35.92 11.63 22.05
N GLY A 187 -34.61 11.39 21.85
CA GLY A 187 -33.64 11.22 22.93
C GLY A 187 -33.87 9.97 23.77
N HIS A 188 -34.61 8.99 23.22
CA HIS A 188 -34.86 7.71 23.88
C HIS A 188 -33.69 6.75 23.74
N LEU A 189 -32.86 6.92 22.71
CA LEU A 189 -31.59 6.25 22.54
C LEU A 189 -30.53 7.31 22.20
N SER A 190 -29.39 7.25 22.89
CA SER A 190 -28.21 8.03 22.53
C SER A 190 -27.59 7.52 21.23
N LYS A 191 -26.74 8.34 20.61
CA LYS A 191 -25.95 7.94 19.43
C LYS A 191 -25.21 6.63 19.69
N ASP A 192 -24.53 6.52 20.82
CA ASP A 192 -23.77 5.34 21.23
C ASP A 192 -24.67 4.12 21.50
N GLU A 193 -25.90 4.32 21.97
CA GLU A 193 -26.87 3.24 22.15
C GLU A 193 -27.46 2.75 20.83
N ILE A 194 -27.69 3.62 19.84
CA ILE A 194 -28.10 3.19 18.49
C ILE A 194 -26.94 2.45 17.81
N GLU A 195 -25.71 2.93 17.98
CA GLU A 195 -24.51 2.22 17.51
C GLU A 195 -24.37 0.86 18.22
N SER A 196 -24.60 0.81 19.54
CA SER A 196 -24.53 -0.40 20.34
C SER A 196 -25.72 -1.34 20.16
N GLU A 197 -26.89 -0.87 19.70
CA GLU A 197 -28.06 -1.68 19.35
C GLU A 197 -27.93 -2.23 17.93
N ILE A 198 -27.30 -1.49 17.01
CA ILE A 198 -26.87 -1.98 15.69
C ILE A 198 -25.76 -3.04 15.85
N ASP A 199 -24.77 -2.79 16.71
CA ASP A 199 -23.76 -3.77 17.10
C ASP A 199 -24.36 -4.87 18.00
N GLY A 200 -25.44 -4.58 18.72
CA GLY A 200 -26.17 -5.50 19.61
C GLY A 200 -27.08 -6.47 18.86
N LEU A 201 -27.57 -6.07 17.68
CA LEU A 201 -28.15 -6.96 16.67
C LEU A 201 -27.07 -7.84 16.01
N GLN A 202 -25.78 -7.47 16.11
CA GLN A 202 -24.64 -8.36 15.83
C GLN A 202 -24.20 -9.17 17.07
N GLY A 203 -24.63 -8.78 18.27
CA GLY A 203 -24.36 -9.42 19.56
C GLY A 203 -24.97 -10.81 19.77
N LYS A 204 -25.63 -11.38 18.76
CA LYS A 204 -26.00 -12.80 18.71
C LYS A 204 -25.57 -13.46 17.40
N LYS A 205 -24.30 -13.35 17.00
CA LYS A 205 -23.67 -14.27 16.03
C LYS A 205 -22.16 -14.46 16.31
N ALA A 206 -21.85 -14.99 17.50
CA ALA A 206 -20.76 -15.96 17.60
C ALA A 206 -21.34 -17.31 17.15
N ASN A 207 -20.78 -17.89 16.09
CA ASN A 207 -21.29 -19.05 15.33
C ASN A 207 -22.61 -18.83 14.59
N LEU A 208 -22.54 -18.80 13.25
CA LEU A 208 -23.28 -19.69 12.35
C LEU A 208 -22.83 -19.39 10.92
N LEU A 209 -22.09 -20.35 10.35
CA LEU A 209 -22.07 -20.62 8.90
C LEU A 209 -23.48 -20.47 8.34
N ASP A 210 -23.63 -19.70 7.26
CA ASP A 210 -24.91 -19.65 6.53
C ASP A 210 -25.30 -21.06 6.08
N SER A 211 -26.62 -21.32 6.09
CA SER A 211 -27.24 -22.57 5.68
C SER A 211 -26.94 -22.96 4.22
N GLU A 212 -26.42 -22.05 3.39
CA GLU A 212 -25.86 -22.36 2.07
C GLU A 212 -24.44 -22.97 2.11
N CYS A 213 -23.60 -22.60 3.09
CA CYS A 213 -22.27 -23.21 3.27
C CYS A 213 -22.34 -24.63 3.83
N LEU A 214 -23.40 -24.97 4.58
CA LEU A 214 -23.63 -26.33 5.08
C LEU A 214 -24.18 -27.29 4.02
N GLU A 215 -24.77 -26.78 2.92
CA GLU A 215 -25.07 -27.60 1.74
C GLU A 215 -23.82 -27.82 0.86
N LEU A 216 -22.97 -26.81 0.70
CA LEU A 216 -21.72 -26.91 -0.06
C LEU A 216 -20.70 -27.89 0.59
N ILE A 217 -20.66 -27.98 1.92
CA ILE A 217 -19.77 -28.90 2.65
C ILE A 217 -20.27 -30.36 2.62
N LYS A 218 -21.56 -30.61 2.34
CA LYS A 218 -22.10 -31.97 2.22
C LYS A 218 -21.94 -32.60 0.84
N GLY A 219 -21.47 -31.85 -0.16
CA GLY A 219 -21.31 -32.31 -1.54
C GLY A 219 -19.93 -32.85 -1.92
N TRP A 220 -18.92 -32.76 -1.05
CA TRP A 220 -17.54 -33.08 -1.42
C TRP A 220 -16.99 -34.31 -0.69
N GLN A 221 -17.31 -35.48 -1.26
CA GLN A 221 -16.55 -36.71 -1.04
C GLN A 221 -16.25 -37.44 -2.36
N GLN A 222 -14.93 -37.56 -2.60
CA GLN A 222 -14.19 -38.61 -3.33
C GLN A 222 -14.13 -38.64 -4.88
N LYS A 223 -12.94 -38.37 -5.43
CA LYS A 223 -12.02 -39.41 -5.97
C LYS A 223 -10.59 -38.87 -6.21
N PRO A 224 -9.54 -39.70 -6.04
CA PRO A 224 -8.14 -39.26 -6.14
C PRO A 224 -7.62 -39.29 -7.58
N LEU A 225 -6.76 -38.33 -7.94
CA LEU A 225 -5.90 -38.40 -9.12
C LEU A 225 -4.64 -39.22 -8.80
N SER A 226 -4.22 -40.02 -9.78
CA SER A 226 -3.28 -41.12 -9.67
C SER A 226 -1.80 -40.72 -9.55
N GLU A 227 -1.00 -41.66 -9.03
CA GLU A 227 0.47 -41.73 -8.83
C GLU A 227 1.40 -41.27 -9.98
N ARG A 228 0.92 -40.73 -11.11
CA ARG A 228 1.73 -40.49 -12.31
C ARG A 228 2.20 -39.05 -12.54
N GLU A 229 1.93 -38.12 -11.63
CA GLU A 229 2.32 -36.70 -11.79
C GLU A 229 3.28 -36.19 -10.71
N LYS A 230 3.80 -37.11 -9.88
CA LYS A 230 5.03 -36.91 -9.11
C LYS A 230 6.23 -37.12 -10.06
N ILE A 231 6.96 -36.07 -10.46
CA ILE A 231 8.42 -36.11 -10.76
C ILE A 231 8.98 -34.66 -10.92
N ASN A 232 9.89 -34.34 -10.00
CA ASN A 232 11.11 -33.49 -10.01
C ASN A 232 11.18 -32.17 -10.82
N TYR A 233 11.62 -31.08 -10.16
CA TYR A 233 13.05 -30.76 -10.06
C TYR A 233 13.38 -29.58 -9.11
N VAL A 234 14.59 -29.68 -8.54
CA VAL A 234 15.35 -28.74 -7.71
C VAL A 234 16.45 -28.13 -8.59
N SER A 235 16.64 -26.80 -8.60
CA SER A 235 17.94 -26.12 -8.33
C SER A 235 18.08 -24.74 -8.98
N ASN A 236 18.86 -23.89 -8.29
CA ASN A 236 19.63 -22.72 -8.71
C ASN A 236 18.96 -21.33 -8.67
N ILE A 237 19.09 -20.65 -7.51
CA ILE A 237 19.56 -19.26 -7.43
C ILE A 237 20.42 -19.13 -6.16
N ASP A 238 21.70 -18.77 -6.34
CA ASP A 238 22.64 -18.45 -5.26
C ASP A 238 22.23 -17.14 -4.56
N ALA A 239 22.09 -17.19 -3.23
CA ALA A 239 22.08 -16.01 -2.38
C ALA A 239 23.52 -15.66 -1.98
N ARG A 240 23.86 -14.37 -1.90
CA ARG A 240 25.16 -13.92 -1.34
C ARG A 240 25.28 -14.44 0.10
N GLU A 241 26.16 -15.40 0.32
CA GLU A 241 26.44 -15.98 1.63
C GLU A 241 27.33 -15.01 2.45
N VAL A 242 26.87 -14.65 3.66
CA VAL A 242 27.77 -14.39 4.79
C VAL A 242 28.40 -15.73 5.15
N GLU A 243 29.70 -15.79 5.43
CA GLU A 243 30.41 -17.03 5.75
C GLU A 243 29.74 -17.77 6.93
N ARG A 244 28.88 -18.73 6.61
CA ARG A 244 28.25 -19.63 7.58
C ARG A 244 29.23 -20.74 7.93
N SER A 245 29.23 -21.13 9.19
CA SER A 245 29.97 -22.32 9.60
C SER A 245 29.41 -23.55 8.85
N ARG A 246 30.27 -24.34 8.19
CA ARG A 246 29.82 -25.55 7.47
C ARG A 246 29.27 -26.56 8.48
N GLN A 247 27.94 -26.74 8.50
CA GLN A 247 27.27 -27.83 9.22
C GLN A 247 27.70 -29.19 8.64
N SER A 248 27.75 -30.23 9.47
CA SER A 248 27.90 -31.60 8.94
C SER A 248 26.61 -32.03 8.21
N SER A 249 26.71 -33.03 7.32
CA SER A 249 25.53 -33.55 6.62
C SER A 249 24.51 -34.15 7.59
N ASP A 250 24.95 -34.82 8.64
CA ASP A 250 24.10 -35.42 9.66
C ASP A 250 23.48 -34.34 10.59
N GLU A 251 24.24 -33.31 11.00
CA GLU A 251 23.72 -32.17 11.78
C GLU A 251 22.53 -31.51 11.06
N LYS A 252 22.69 -31.23 9.77
CA LYS A 252 21.65 -30.59 8.94
C LYS A 252 20.41 -31.47 8.80
N GLN A 253 20.59 -32.77 8.56
CA GLN A 253 19.47 -33.71 8.42
C GLN A 253 18.66 -33.85 9.71
N ILE A 254 19.34 -34.02 10.85
CA ILE A 254 18.68 -34.16 12.16
C ILE A 254 17.94 -32.87 12.52
N ARG A 255 18.60 -31.71 12.41
CA ARG A 255 17.96 -30.42 12.70
C ARG A 255 16.76 -30.15 11.81
N THR A 256 16.82 -30.52 10.53
CA THR A 256 15.68 -30.40 9.60
C THR A 256 14.51 -31.28 10.02
N LEU A 257 14.76 -32.55 10.35
CA LEU A 257 13.72 -33.45 10.87
C LEU A 257 13.07 -32.89 12.13
N LEU A 258 13.88 -32.45 13.11
CA LEU A 258 13.38 -31.86 14.33
C LEU A 258 12.53 -30.61 14.04
N ALA A 259 12.97 -29.74 13.13
CA ALA A 259 12.21 -28.56 12.76
C ALA A 259 10.83 -28.89 12.17
N GLU A 260 10.71 -29.94 11.37
CA GLU A 260 9.44 -30.42 10.80
C GLU A 260 8.53 -31.05 11.88
N ILE A 261 9.10 -31.71 12.88
CA ILE A 261 8.37 -32.23 14.06
C ILE A 261 7.83 -31.08 14.91
N PHE A 262 8.66 -30.09 15.21
CA PHE A 262 8.27 -28.91 15.98
C PHE A 262 7.34 -27.98 15.20
N LEU A 263 7.35 -28.01 13.86
CA LEU A 263 6.42 -27.21 13.07
C LEU A 263 4.98 -27.55 13.48
N PRO A 264 4.17 -26.58 13.92
CA PRO A 264 2.86 -26.87 14.47
C PRO A 264 1.91 -27.52 13.44
N GLU A 265 0.99 -28.37 13.92
CA GLU A 265 -0.03 -28.99 13.07
C GLU A 265 -0.96 -27.98 12.42
N LYS A 266 -1.31 -26.94 13.19
CA LYS A 266 -2.11 -25.78 12.79
C LYS A 266 -1.23 -24.57 12.63
N SER A 267 -0.05 -24.78 12.06
CA SER A 267 0.99 -23.76 12.09
C SER A 267 0.53 -22.47 11.41
N TRP A 268 -0.36 -22.55 10.41
CA TRP A 268 -0.67 -21.39 9.57
C TRP A 268 -2.09 -21.38 8.94
N GLN A 269 -2.99 -22.35 9.09
CA GLN A 269 -4.39 -22.24 8.58
C GLN A 269 -5.36 -23.12 9.40
N ASN A 270 -6.66 -22.83 9.24
CA ASN A 270 -7.80 -23.71 9.54
C ASN A 270 -7.80 -25.05 8.74
N ASP A 271 -6.71 -25.44 8.06
CA ASP A 271 -6.73 -26.44 6.98
C ASP A 271 -6.28 -27.86 7.35
N THR A 272 -6.03 -28.17 8.61
CA THR A 272 -6.08 -29.58 9.04
C THR A 272 -7.49 -29.87 9.56
N THR A 273 -8.37 -30.25 8.63
CA THR A 273 -9.68 -30.85 8.97
C THR A 273 -9.52 -32.12 9.81
N ASP A 274 -8.34 -32.76 9.74
CA ASP A 274 -7.97 -33.93 10.53
C ASP A 274 -6.64 -33.70 11.29
N PRO A 275 -6.70 -33.46 12.61
CA PRO A 275 -5.52 -33.33 13.46
C PRO A 275 -4.67 -34.62 13.43
N GLY A 276 -3.36 -34.49 13.23
CA GLY A 276 -2.35 -35.55 13.27
C GLY A 276 -1.76 -35.92 11.90
N VAL A 277 -2.44 -35.58 10.80
CA VAL A 277 -2.08 -36.03 9.44
C VAL A 277 -0.71 -35.51 9.00
N ARG A 278 -0.38 -34.26 9.29
CA ARG A 278 0.92 -33.67 8.91
C ARG A 278 2.06 -34.36 9.67
N LEU A 279 1.93 -34.55 10.99
CA LEU A 279 2.99 -35.16 11.78
C LEU A 279 3.20 -36.61 11.37
N LYS A 280 2.12 -37.31 11.02
CA LYS A 280 2.18 -38.63 10.39
C LYS A 280 3.03 -38.60 9.12
N SER A 281 2.74 -37.71 8.17
CA SER A 281 3.53 -37.62 6.91
C SER A 281 5.00 -37.38 7.20
N VAL A 282 5.32 -36.37 8.03
CA VAL A 282 6.70 -36.02 8.38
C VAL A 282 7.46 -37.22 8.95
N LEU A 283 6.85 -37.94 9.90
CA LEU A 283 7.51 -39.07 10.54
C LEU A 283 7.67 -40.26 9.58
N VAL A 284 6.66 -40.54 8.74
CA VAL A 284 6.70 -41.62 7.74
C VAL A 284 7.77 -41.34 6.68
N ASP A 285 7.82 -40.12 6.15
CA ASP A 285 8.78 -39.70 5.12
C ASP A 285 10.23 -39.73 5.64
N ASN A 286 10.41 -39.69 6.96
CA ASN A 286 11.71 -39.71 7.63
C ASN A 286 11.98 -40.99 8.44
N ALA A 287 11.24 -42.08 8.18
CA ALA A 287 11.34 -43.32 8.94
C ALA A 287 12.77 -43.91 8.99
N GLY A 288 13.53 -43.79 7.89
CA GLY A 288 14.92 -44.26 7.83
C GLY A 288 15.87 -43.48 8.76
N LEU A 289 15.71 -42.16 8.84
CA LEU A 289 16.49 -41.32 9.74
C LEU A 289 16.10 -41.57 11.21
N LEU A 290 14.80 -41.71 11.50
CA LEU A 290 14.31 -42.08 12.84
C LEU A 290 14.86 -43.44 13.31
N ALA A 291 14.88 -44.44 12.42
CA ALA A 291 15.46 -45.75 12.73
C ALA A 291 16.95 -45.67 13.07
N ARG A 292 17.71 -44.82 12.35
CA ARG A 292 19.13 -44.55 12.66
C ARG A 292 19.28 -43.89 14.03
N ILE A 293 18.49 -42.85 14.32
CA ILE A 293 18.50 -42.15 15.61
C ILE A 293 18.21 -43.11 16.77
N TYR A 294 17.20 -43.97 16.65
CA TYR A 294 16.87 -44.94 17.70
C TYR A 294 17.92 -46.05 17.85
N SER A 295 18.59 -46.44 16.77
CA SER A 295 19.68 -47.43 16.80
C SER A 295 20.99 -46.84 17.34
N GLN A 296 21.19 -45.53 17.19
CA GLN A 296 22.40 -44.80 17.61
C GLN A 296 22.01 -43.48 18.29
N PRO A 297 21.53 -43.50 19.56
CA PRO A 297 21.07 -42.28 20.24
C PRO A 297 22.12 -41.18 20.35
N ALA A 298 23.41 -41.55 20.36
CA ALA A 298 24.53 -40.59 20.36
C ALA A 298 24.52 -39.66 19.13
N MET A 299 23.91 -40.06 18.02
CA MET A 299 23.79 -39.27 16.80
C MET A 299 23.02 -37.96 17.04
N LEU A 300 22.10 -37.92 18.02
CA LEU A 300 21.41 -36.68 18.41
C LEU A 300 22.37 -35.60 18.95
N GLN A 301 23.52 -36.00 19.51
CA GLN A 301 24.52 -35.05 19.99
C GLN A 301 25.18 -34.29 18.82
N GLU A 302 25.19 -34.87 17.62
CA GLU A 302 25.72 -34.23 16.41
C GLU A 302 24.86 -33.06 15.95
N ALA A 303 23.60 -33.00 16.39
CA ALA A 303 22.76 -31.82 16.17
C ALA A 303 23.23 -30.61 16.98
N GLY A 304 24.09 -30.77 17.99
CA GLY A 304 24.68 -29.66 18.75
C GLY A 304 23.63 -28.73 19.37
N LEU A 305 22.56 -29.29 19.93
CA LEU A 305 21.46 -28.54 20.53
C LEU A 305 21.84 -28.06 21.94
N PRO A 306 21.35 -26.88 22.39
CA PRO A 306 21.45 -26.47 23.78
C PRO A 306 20.81 -27.51 24.72
N LEU A 307 21.30 -27.61 25.97
CA LEU A 307 20.87 -28.63 26.92
C LEU A 307 19.34 -28.64 27.14
N GLY A 308 18.74 -27.45 27.32
CA GLY A 308 17.29 -27.32 27.51
C GLY A 308 16.49 -27.89 26.32
N LEU A 309 16.90 -27.55 25.10
CA LEU A 309 16.23 -28.03 23.88
C LEU A 309 16.49 -29.53 23.65
N SER A 310 17.68 -30.02 24.01
CA SER A 310 18.02 -31.45 23.93
C SER A 310 17.07 -32.29 24.78
N ASN A 311 16.71 -31.83 25.98
CA ASN A 311 15.77 -32.53 26.85
C ASN A 311 14.35 -32.60 26.24
N VAL A 312 13.87 -31.48 25.68
CA VAL A 312 12.56 -31.43 24.98
C VAL A 312 12.54 -32.39 23.80
N VAL A 313 13.61 -32.41 23.00
CA VAL A 313 13.77 -33.33 21.86
C VAL A 313 13.78 -34.77 22.32
N GLN A 314 14.54 -35.09 23.36
CA GLN A 314 14.66 -36.45 23.88
C GLN A 314 13.29 -36.96 24.35
N ASN A 315 12.58 -36.18 25.17
CA ASN A 315 11.23 -36.54 25.63
C ASN A 315 10.26 -36.75 24.46
N THR A 316 10.30 -35.89 23.44
CA THR A 316 9.46 -36.02 22.24
C THR A 316 9.74 -37.31 21.48
N LEU A 317 11.01 -37.67 21.32
CA LEU A 317 11.42 -38.89 20.62
C LEU A 317 11.12 -40.15 21.42
N ASP A 318 11.20 -40.08 22.76
CA ASP A 318 10.85 -41.17 23.66
C ASP A 318 9.33 -41.42 23.67
N ASP A 319 8.50 -40.37 23.73
CA ASP A 319 7.03 -40.48 23.57
C ASP A 319 6.67 -41.20 22.25
N LEU A 320 7.32 -40.81 21.14
CA LEU A 320 7.11 -41.46 19.85
C LEU A 320 7.56 -42.93 19.87
N LYS A 321 8.70 -43.22 20.50
CA LYS A 321 9.24 -44.58 20.59
C LYS A 321 8.32 -45.51 21.37
N ASP A 322 7.74 -45.01 22.46
CA ASP A 322 6.80 -45.74 23.30
C ASP A 322 5.49 -46.03 22.56
N GLU A 323 4.99 -45.08 21.76
CA GLU A 323 3.84 -45.27 20.88
C GLU A 323 4.09 -46.28 19.75
N LEU A 324 5.30 -46.29 19.17
CA LEU A 324 5.65 -47.21 18.08
C LEU A 324 5.72 -48.68 18.50
N ARG A 325 6.02 -48.95 19.78
CA ARG A 325 6.16 -50.31 20.35
C ARG A 325 7.08 -51.25 19.56
N VAL A 326 8.09 -50.70 18.88
CA VAL A 326 9.08 -51.50 18.11
C VAL A 326 10.13 -52.05 19.08
N PRO A 327 10.34 -53.38 19.17
CA PRO A 327 11.37 -53.96 20.03
C PRO A 327 12.77 -53.48 19.64
N ALA A 328 13.62 -53.18 20.63
CA ALA A 328 14.94 -52.59 20.42
C ALA A 328 15.84 -53.38 19.43
N GLY A 329 15.73 -54.71 19.40
CA GLY A 329 16.49 -55.57 18.48
C GLY A 329 15.97 -55.63 17.04
N LEU A 330 14.85 -54.96 16.75
CA LEU A 330 14.20 -54.96 15.43
C LEU A 330 14.15 -53.57 14.79
N VAL A 331 14.72 -52.54 15.41
CA VAL A 331 14.68 -51.17 14.90
C VAL A 331 15.44 -51.04 13.57
N ASN A 332 14.69 -50.94 12.47
CA ASN A 332 15.17 -50.59 11.14
C ASN A 332 14.11 -49.77 10.38
N GLU A 333 14.50 -49.18 9.25
CA GLU A 333 13.63 -48.33 8.42
C GLU A 333 12.28 -48.99 8.09
N SER A 334 12.30 -50.26 7.67
CA SER A 334 11.08 -50.98 7.29
C SER A 334 10.14 -51.16 8.49
N THR A 335 10.67 -51.59 9.64
CA THR A 335 9.85 -51.77 10.85
C THR A 335 9.29 -50.47 11.40
N VAL A 336 10.07 -49.39 11.36
CA VAL A 336 9.64 -48.06 11.82
C VAL A 336 8.60 -47.48 10.87
N SER A 337 8.80 -47.59 9.56
CA SER A 337 7.84 -47.14 8.54
C SER A 337 6.49 -47.89 8.65
N ILE A 338 6.52 -49.21 8.85
CA ILE A 338 5.31 -50.02 9.07
C ILE A 338 4.59 -49.59 10.35
N ALA A 339 5.33 -49.44 11.45
CA ALA A 339 4.75 -49.02 12.73
C ALA A 339 4.09 -47.64 12.62
N LEU A 340 4.77 -46.66 12.02
CA LEU A 340 4.22 -45.33 11.75
C LEU A 340 2.98 -45.40 10.85
N THR A 341 3.04 -46.11 9.73
CA THR A 341 1.89 -46.19 8.81
C THR A 341 0.65 -46.78 9.50
N SER A 342 0.86 -47.73 10.41
CA SER A 342 -0.17 -48.46 11.15
C SER A 342 -0.77 -47.68 12.34
N LEU A 343 -0.09 -46.65 12.84
CA LEU A 343 -0.62 -45.82 13.92
C LEU A 343 -1.84 -45.00 13.44
N PRO A 344 -2.89 -44.91 14.27
CA PRO A 344 -4.06 -44.09 13.95
C PRO A 344 -3.69 -42.60 13.99
N THR A 345 -4.34 -41.79 13.15
CA THR A 345 -4.08 -40.34 13.05
C THR A 345 -4.21 -39.64 14.41
N SER A 346 -5.14 -40.08 15.27
CA SER A 346 -5.33 -39.55 16.63
C SER A 346 -4.09 -39.67 17.52
N SER A 347 -3.26 -40.71 17.36
CA SER A 347 -2.01 -40.86 18.12
C SER A 347 -1.02 -39.75 17.76
N TYR A 348 -0.98 -39.33 16.50
CA TYR A 348 -0.14 -38.21 16.06
C TYR A 348 -0.64 -36.86 16.61
N PHE A 349 -1.95 -36.70 16.74
CA PHE A 349 -2.50 -35.52 17.41
C PHE A 349 -2.10 -35.47 18.89
N VAL A 350 -2.18 -36.59 19.61
CA VAL A 350 -1.73 -36.70 21.02
C VAL A 350 -0.23 -36.42 21.13
N LEU A 351 0.60 -37.00 20.25
CA LEU A 351 2.04 -36.70 20.19
C LEU A 351 2.30 -35.21 19.97
N SER A 352 1.51 -34.54 19.12
CA SER A 352 1.62 -33.10 18.95
C SER A 352 1.27 -32.33 20.21
N GLN A 353 0.26 -32.75 20.98
CA GLN A 353 -0.10 -32.13 22.27
C GLN A 353 0.98 -32.36 23.33
N ASN A 354 1.64 -33.52 23.33
CA ASN A 354 2.76 -33.77 24.22
C ASN A 354 3.94 -32.82 23.94
N ILE A 355 4.24 -32.56 22.66
CA ILE A 355 5.25 -31.55 22.29
C ILE A 355 4.88 -30.18 22.86
N ASP A 356 3.60 -29.80 22.82
CA ASP A 356 3.14 -28.54 23.41
C ASP A 356 3.42 -28.51 24.93
N ASN A 357 3.09 -29.58 25.64
CA ASN A 357 3.35 -29.71 27.09
C ASN A 357 4.85 -29.67 27.44
N HIS A 358 5.70 -30.31 26.62
CA HIS A 358 7.15 -30.28 26.82
C HIS A 358 7.73 -28.87 26.63
N LEU A 359 7.05 -28.00 25.87
CA LEU A 359 7.45 -26.63 25.59
C LEU A 359 6.91 -25.59 26.56
N ASP A 360 5.85 -25.90 27.33
CA ASP A 360 5.23 -24.94 28.25
C ASP A 360 6.23 -24.34 29.26
N ASN A 361 7.19 -25.14 29.72
CA ASN A 361 8.22 -24.73 30.68
C ASN A 361 9.60 -24.52 30.04
N PHE A 362 9.69 -24.50 28.71
CA PHE A 362 10.97 -24.32 28.03
C PHE A 362 11.43 -22.86 28.06
N GLU A 363 12.60 -22.60 28.68
CA GLU A 363 13.19 -21.27 28.75
C GLU A 363 13.95 -20.94 27.45
N PHE A 364 13.36 -20.07 26.62
CA PHE A 364 13.97 -19.64 25.35
C PHE A 364 15.32 -18.94 25.51
N ARG A 365 15.58 -18.32 26.67
CA ARG A 365 16.87 -17.72 27.01
C ARG A 365 18.03 -18.72 26.95
N SER A 366 17.75 -20.02 27.08
CA SER A 366 18.75 -21.09 26.94
C SER A 366 19.24 -21.34 25.51
N LEU A 367 18.62 -20.75 24.47
CA LEU A 367 18.97 -20.98 23.06
C LEU A 367 20.21 -20.20 22.57
N GLY A 368 20.72 -19.30 23.40
CA GLY A 368 21.78 -18.36 23.04
C GLY A 368 21.27 -17.14 22.27
N GLY A 369 21.91 -15.99 22.49
CA GLY A 369 21.63 -14.72 21.80
C GLY A 369 20.35 -13.99 22.22
N VAL A 370 19.43 -14.62 22.94
CA VAL A 370 18.18 -13.98 23.38
C VAL A 370 18.41 -12.75 24.25
N ASP A 371 19.44 -12.77 25.11
CA ASP A 371 19.79 -11.62 25.95
C ASP A 371 20.29 -10.41 25.13
N LEU A 372 20.79 -10.62 23.91
CA LEU A 372 21.17 -9.54 22.99
C LEU A 372 19.94 -8.74 22.52
N LEU A 373 18.75 -9.34 22.55
CA LEU A 373 17.53 -8.62 22.19
C LEU A 373 17.17 -7.58 23.26
N ALA A 374 17.41 -7.90 24.54
CA ALA A 374 17.15 -6.99 25.64
C ALA A 374 18.07 -5.75 25.61
N SER A 375 19.31 -5.89 25.13
CA SER A 375 20.25 -4.77 25.03
C SER A 375 19.89 -3.74 23.95
N LEU A 376 19.11 -4.12 22.92
CA LEU A 376 18.50 -3.17 21.98
C LEU A 376 17.50 -2.24 22.68
N GLY A 377 16.89 -2.73 23.76
CA GLY A 377 15.98 -1.98 24.63
C GLY A 377 16.68 -0.92 25.49
N ASP A 378 18.01 -0.84 25.52
CA ASP A 378 18.76 0.16 26.29
C ASP A 378 19.25 1.37 25.45
N LEU A 379 18.91 1.42 24.16
CA LEU A 379 19.31 2.49 23.23
C LEU A 379 18.34 3.70 23.27
N GLY A 380 18.35 4.47 24.35
CA GLY A 380 17.64 5.76 24.44
C GLY A 380 16.94 6.01 25.77
N GLU A 381 16.15 7.08 25.85
CA GLU A 381 15.35 7.46 27.02
C GLU A 381 13.87 7.68 26.65
N GLY A 382 12.96 7.50 27.62
CA GLY A 382 11.53 7.79 27.47
C GLY A 382 10.60 6.57 27.40
N ASN A 383 9.29 6.84 27.29
CA ASN A 383 8.24 5.81 27.32
C ASN A 383 8.36 4.83 26.15
N PHE A 384 8.72 5.32 24.96
CA PHE A 384 8.90 4.48 23.79
C PHE A 384 10.05 3.47 23.96
N GLN A 385 11.17 3.91 24.55
CA GLN A 385 12.30 3.02 24.79
C GLN A 385 12.00 1.99 25.88
N THR A 386 11.33 2.43 26.95
CA THR A 386 10.85 1.54 28.01
C THR A 386 9.90 0.48 27.46
N PHE A 387 9.05 0.86 26.51
CA PHE A 387 8.18 -0.07 25.79
C PHE A 387 8.96 -1.13 25.02
N LEU A 388 9.94 -0.73 24.20
CA LEU A 388 10.79 -1.68 23.46
C LEU A 388 11.52 -2.64 24.39
N LYS A 389 12.08 -2.14 25.49
CA LYS A 389 12.74 -2.96 26.51
C LYS A 389 11.80 -4.02 27.08
N ASN A 390 10.58 -3.63 27.43
CA ASN A 390 9.58 -4.56 27.98
C ASN A 390 9.19 -5.63 26.96
N ILE A 391 8.94 -5.24 25.71
CA ILE A 391 8.65 -6.16 24.61
C ILE A 391 9.79 -7.17 24.47
N PHE A 392 11.02 -6.71 24.27
CA PHE A 392 12.17 -7.60 24.03
C PHE A 392 12.49 -8.51 25.22
N THR A 393 12.27 -8.03 26.45
CA THR A 393 12.52 -8.83 27.67
C THR A 393 11.50 -9.95 27.85
N HIS A 394 10.24 -9.69 27.52
CA HIS A 394 9.12 -10.58 27.85
C HIS A 394 8.53 -11.31 26.63
N TYR A 395 8.98 -11.00 25.42
CA TYR A 395 8.38 -11.49 24.17
C TYR A 395 8.24 -13.01 24.17
N PHE A 396 9.37 -13.73 24.30
CA PHE A 396 9.39 -15.19 24.14
C PHE A 396 8.54 -15.90 25.18
N ASP A 397 8.54 -15.42 26.43
CA ASP A 397 7.83 -16.07 27.54
C ASP A 397 6.31 -15.95 27.36
N ASN A 398 5.84 -14.85 26.79
CA ASN A 398 4.42 -14.52 26.62
C ASN A 398 3.83 -14.94 25.26
N GLN A 399 4.61 -15.58 24.38
CA GLN A 399 4.07 -16.13 23.14
C GLN A 399 3.30 -17.42 23.38
N ALA A 400 2.24 -17.64 22.59
CA ALA A 400 1.52 -18.91 22.58
C ALA A 400 2.43 -20.06 22.13
N VAL A 401 2.15 -21.28 22.61
CA VAL A 401 2.98 -22.48 22.32
C VAL A 401 3.13 -22.74 20.82
N VAL A 402 2.08 -22.48 20.04
CA VAL A 402 2.11 -22.57 18.58
C VAL A 402 3.14 -21.62 17.95
N ASP A 403 3.32 -20.42 18.49
CA ASP A 403 4.27 -19.43 17.99
C ASP A 403 5.70 -19.73 18.50
N LYS A 404 5.83 -20.26 19.72
CA LYS A 404 7.08 -20.81 20.26
C LYS A 404 7.61 -21.94 19.38
N ARG A 405 6.74 -22.84 18.94
CA ARG A 405 7.05 -23.91 17.98
C ARG A 405 7.52 -23.40 16.63
N ALA A 406 6.89 -22.36 16.09
CA ALA A 406 7.32 -21.72 14.84
C ALA A 406 8.72 -21.10 14.98
N MET A 407 9.01 -20.43 16.09
CA MET A 407 10.34 -19.88 16.41
C MET A 407 11.40 -20.98 16.51
N LEU A 408 11.11 -22.08 17.21
CA LEU A 408 12.02 -23.22 17.33
C LEU A 408 12.28 -23.92 15.99
N SER A 409 11.24 -24.11 15.17
CA SER A 409 11.39 -24.67 13.81
C SER A 409 12.31 -23.80 12.95
N SER A 410 12.15 -22.46 13.02
CA SER A 410 13.05 -21.51 12.36
C SER A 410 14.48 -21.57 12.90
N TYR A 411 14.65 -21.63 14.22
CA TYR A 411 15.95 -21.77 14.87
C TYR A 411 16.67 -23.05 14.41
N LEU A 412 15.98 -24.19 14.42
CA LEU A 412 16.54 -25.48 14.04
C LEU A 412 16.95 -25.52 12.56
N THR A 413 16.15 -24.93 11.67
CA THR A 413 16.46 -24.90 10.23
C THR A 413 17.57 -23.92 9.86
N GLN A 414 17.72 -22.83 10.62
CA GLN A 414 18.55 -21.70 10.18
C GLN A 414 19.80 -21.47 11.02
N SER A 415 19.89 -22.05 12.22
CA SER A 415 21.10 -22.00 13.04
C SER A 415 21.87 -23.32 12.99
N GLY A 416 23.19 -23.22 12.95
CA GLY A 416 24.14 -24.29 13.25
C GLY A 416 24.68 -24.20 14.68
N SER A 417 25.23 -25.31 15.14
CA SER A 417 25.88 -25.41 16.46
C SER A 417 27.07 -24.46 16.64
N LYS A 418 27.72 -24.05 15.54
CA LYS A 418 28.90 -23.18 15.52
C LYS A 418 28.59 -21.73 15.14
N ASP A 419 27.33 -21.39 14.92
CA ASP A 419 26.95 -20.01 14.58
C ASP A 419 27.09 -19.08 15.79
N SER A 420 27.27 -17.78 15.52
CA SER A 420 27.35 -16.77 16.57
C SER A 420 26.02 -16.60 17.31
N GLU A 421 26.06 -15.98 18.48
CA GLU A 421 24.87 -15.73 19.29
C GLU A 421 23.88 -14.80 18.55
N GLU A 422 24.38 -13.83 17.79
CA GLU A 422 23.59 -12.93 16.95
C GLU A 422 22.85 -13.69 15.85
N MET A 423 23.53 -14.64 15.18
CA MET A 423 22.94 -15.45 14.11
C MET A 423 21.91 -16.45 14.64
N LYS A 424 22.14 -17.01 15.83
CA LYS A 424 21.15 -17.82 16.56
C LYS A 424 19.91 -17.00 16.91
N LEU A 425 20.10 -15.78 17.42
CA LEU A 425 19.00 -14.86 17.69
C LEU A 425 18.21 -14.55 16.42
N VAL A 426 18.86 -14.17 15.33
CA VAL A 426 18.18 -13.87 14.06
C VAL A 426 17.41 -15.07 13.52
N SER A 427 18.00 -16.26 13.58
CA SER A 427 17.34 -17.51 13.19
C SER A 427 16.06 -17.76 13.96
N LEU A 428 16.04 -17.42 15.25
CA LEU A 428 14.87 -17.48 16.11
C LEU A 428 13.83 -16.41 15.73
N LEU A 429 14.26 -15.16 15.56
CA LEU A 429 13.40 -14.00 15.23
C LEU A 429 12.74 -14.12 13.84
N LYS A 430 13.36 -14.79 12.88
CA LYS A 430 12.76 -15.12 11.58
C LYS A 430 11.51 -15.99 11.72
N GLY A 431 11.43 -16.77 12.79
CA GLY A 431 10.25 -17.52 13.17
C GLY A 431 9.29 -16.73 14.04
N GLY A 432 9.56 -15.48 14.42
CA GLY A 432 8.73 -14.57 15.22
C GLY A 432 7.56 -13.93 14.46
N GLY A 433 6.65 -13.27 15.17
CA GLY A 433 5.43 -12.69 14.60
C GLY A 433 5.66 -11.39 13.81
N PRO A 434 4.66 -10.96 13.02
CA PRO A 434 4.80 -9.80 12.14
C PRO A 434 5.03 -8.48 12.88
N TYR A 435 4.48 -8.28 14.08
CA TYR A 435 4.71 -7.07 14.86
C TYR A 435 6.13 -6.98 15.37
N LEU A 436 6.67 -8.05 15.97
CA LEU A 436 8.07 -8.07 16.40
C LEU A 436 9.01 -7.80 15.23
N GLN A 437 8.79 -8.47 14.09
CA GLN A 437 9.64 -8.30 12.91
C GLN A 437 9.58 -6.87 12.36
N LYS A 438 8.39 -6.25 12.30
CA LYS A 438 8.22 -4.87 11.84
C LYS A 438 8.79 -3.85 12.82
N VAL A 439 8.61 -4.05 14.12
CA VAL A 439 9.23 -3.21 15.16
C VAL A 439 10.75 -3.31 15.07
N LEU A 440 11.32 -4.50 14.93
CA LEU A 440 12.76 -4.66 14.69
C LEU A 440 13.23 -4.05 13.38
N GLN A 441 12.42 -4.04 12.32
CA GLN A 441 12.75 -3.32 11.08
C GLN A 441 12.80 -1.80 11.28
N LEU A 442 11.86 -1.25 12.07
CA LEU A 442 11.78 0.19 12.34
C LEU A 442 12.89 0.69 13.27
N PHE A 443 13.31 -0.13 14.25
CA PHE A 443 14.21 0.32 15.34
C PHE A 443 15.55 -0.41 15.39
N GLY A 444 15.68 -1.55 14.70
CA GLY A 444 16.93 -2.30 14.62
C GLY A 444 18.05 -1.53 13.92
N ASP A 445 17.72 -0.43 13.24
CA ASP A 445 18.73 0.44 12.64
C ASP A 445 19.64 1.14 13.65
N ASN A 446 19.22 1.23 14.91
CA ASN A 446 20.01 1.79 16.00
C ASN A 446 21.04 0.80 16.58
N ALA A 447 20.97 -0.48 16.20
CA ALA A 447 21.97 -1.46 16.60
C ALA A 447 23.35 -1.13 16.01
N THR A 448 24.41 -1.65 16.61
CA THR A 448 25.78 -1.49 16.12
C THR A 448 26.52 -2.83 16.09
N GLY A 449 27.62 -2.90 15.33
CA GLY A 449 28.46 -4.10 15.25
C GLY A 449 27.74 -5.30 14.62
N ASP A 450 28.04 -6.49 15.13
CA ASP A 450 27.56 -7.76 14.57
C ASP A 450 26.03 -7.91 14.71
N LEU A 451 25.44 -7.32 15.76
CA LEU A 451 23.98 -7.32 15.95
C LEU A 451 23.24 -6.54 14.86
N LYS A 452 23.82 -5.42 14.38
CA LYS A 452 23.28 -4.66 13.24
C LYS A 452 23.28 -5.51 11.97
N ALA A 453 24.42 -6.15 11.66
CA ALA A 453 24.54 -7.02 10.49
C ALA A 453 23.54 -8.19 10.54
N ALA A 454 23.34 -8.78 11.72
CA ALA A 454 22.38 -9.84 11.94
C ALA A 454 20.93 -9.33 11.75
N LEU A 455 20.56 -8.18 12.31
CA LEU A 455 19.23 -7.59 12.12
C LEU A 455 18.97 -7.18 10.66
N ASP A 456 19.98 -6.73 9.92
CA ASP A 456 19.86 -6.47 8.48
C ASP A 456 19.60 -7.76 7.67
N GLU A 457 20.12 -8.91 8.12
CA GLU A 457 19.73 -10.22 7.57
C GLU A 457 18.25 -10.53 7.85
N LEU A 458 17.72 -10.23 9.03
CA LEU A 458 16.29 -10.41 9.33
C LEU A 458 15.40 -9.61 8.36
N LYS A 459 15.84 -8.44 7.88
CA LYS A 459 15.09 -7.62 6.92
C LYS A 459 15.01 -8.25 5.52
N THR A 460 16.02 -9.03 5.12
CA THR A 460 16.21 -9.47 3.72
C THR A 460 16.19 -10.98 3.53
N GLY A 461 16.30 -11.76 4.62
CA GLY A 461 16.53 -13.20 4.62
C GLY A 461 15.41 -14.02 5.26
N LEU A 462 14.16 -13.56 5.20
CA LEU A 462 13.02 -14.35 5.65
C LEU A 462 12.76 -15.54 4.71
N ASN A 463 12.27 -16.65 5.26
CA ASN A 463 12.06 -17.87 4.48
C ASN A 463 10.88 -17.72 3.50
N PRO A 464 11.00 -18.24 2.27
CA PRO A 464 9.86 -18.42 1.37
C PRO A 464 8.72 -19.21 2.03
N ILE A 465 7.51 -19.00 1.54
CA ILE A 465 6.34 -19.82 1.88
C ILE A 465 6.62 -21.25 1.38
N ASN A 466 6.19 -22.25 2.15
CA ASN A 466 6.35 -23.65 1.76
C ASN A 466 5.74 -23.89 0.36
N LYS A 467 6.48 -24.60 -0.50
CA LYS A 467 6.09 -24.81 -1.91
C LYS A 467 4.73 -25.47 -2.06
N GLU A 468 4.36 -26.39 -1.18
CA GLU A 468 3.05 -27.06 -1.23
C GLU A 468 1.91 -26.09 -0.89
N ILE A 469 2.16 -25.16 0.04
CA ILE A 469 1.23 -24.07 0.34
C ILE A 469 1.09 -23.13 -0.87
N VAL A 470 2.21 -22.74 -1.50
CA VAL A 470 2.17 -21.90 -2.70
C VAL A 470 1.36 -22.57 -3.81
N LYS A 471 1.54 -23.88 -4.03
CA LYS A 471 0.74 -24.67 -4.98
C LYS A 471 -0.74 -24.69 -4.63
N ALA A 472 -1.08 -24.84 -3.35
CA ALA A 472 -2.48 -24.80 -2.90
C ALA A 472 -3.10 -23.42 -3.17
N ILE A 473 -2.37 -22.34 -2.88
CA ILE A 473 -2.83 -20.98 -3.15
C ILE A 473 -3.02 -20.77 -4.67
N THR A 474 -2.07 -21.17 -5.50
CA THR A 474 -2.19 -21.01 -6.96
C THR A 474 -3.32 -21.87 -7.55
N ALA A 475 -3.56 -23.07 -7.04
CA ALA A 475 -4.72 -23.88 -7.42
C ALA A 475 -6.04 -23.15 -7.09
N GLY A 476 -6.13 -22.52 -5.92
CA GLY A 476 -7.27 -21.67 -5.56
C GLY A 476 -7.44 -20.44 -6.46
N ILE A 477 -6.34 -19.85 -6.95
CA ILE A 477 -6.39 -18.75 -7.94
C ILE A 477 -6.97 -19.25 -9.27
N ILE A 478 -6.54 -20.42 -9.74
CA ILE A 478 -7.02 -21.04 -10.99
C ILE A 478 -8.53 -21.28 -10.90
N ASP A 479 -9.00 -21.88 -9.80
CA ASP A 479 -10.43 -22.15 -9.58
C ASP A 479 -11.27 -20.87 -9.60
N LYS A 480 -10.84 -19.85 -8.83
CA LYS A 480 -11.49 -18.53 -8.77
C LYS A 480 -11.45 -17.73 -10.07
N SER A 481 -10.63 -18.13 -11.04
CA SER A 481 -10.60 -17.51 -12.36
C SER A 481 -11.83 -17.84 -13.23
N GLY A 482 -12.71 -18.74 -12.77
CA GLY A 482 -13.89 -19.16 -13.53
C GLY A 482 -13.54 -19.87 -14.85
N GLY A 483 -12.40 -20.56 -14.89
CA GLY A 483 -11.90 -21.26 -16.07
C GLY A 483 -11.16 -20.39 -17.09
N ALA A 484 -10.81 -19.14 -16.73
CA ALA A 484 -9.98 -18.28 -17.58
C ALA A 484 -8.51 -18.72 -17.61
N ILE A 485 -8.01 -19.26 -16.48
CA ILE A 485 -6.65 -19.76 -16.33
C ILE A 485 -6.65 -21.28 -16.46
N ASP A 486 -5.74 -21.80 -17.27
CA ASP A 486 -5.49 -23.24 -17.40
C ASP A 486 -4.44 -23.70 -16.39
N LYS A 487 -3.32 -22.96 -16.28
CA LYS A 487 -2.19 -23.31 -15.42
C LYS A 487 -1.46 -22.08 -14.90
N ILE A 488 -0.91 -22.17 -13.70
CA ILE A 488 0.05 -21.20 -13.14
C ILE A 488 1.37 -21.93 -12.84
N ASN A 489 2.46 -21.49 -13.46
CA ASN A 489 3.81 -21.99 -13.18
C ASN A 489 4.60 -20.94 -12.39
N ILE A 490 4.96 -21.26 -11.14
CA ILE A 490 5.86 -20.40 -10.37
C ILE A 490 7.27 -20.50 -10.96
N SER A 491 7.84 -19.36 -11.32
CA SER A 491 9.18 -19.28 -11.90
C SER A 491 10.24 -19.17 -10.80
N ARG A 492 10.12 -18.18 -9.91
CA ARG A 492 11.06 -17.96 -8.79
C ARG A 492 10.48 -17.03 -7.73
N SER A 493 11.03 -17.07 -6.53
CA SER A 493 10.79 -16.04 -5.51
C SER A 493 11.44 -14.71 -5.93
N LEU A 494 10.75 -13.60 -5.69
CA LEU A 494 11.24 -12.24 -5.87
C LEU A 494 11.58 -11.58 -4.53
N GLY A 495 11.11 -12.14 -3.41
CA GLY A 495 11.42 -11.68 -2.07
C GLY A 495 10.38 -12.17 -1.06
N ALA A 496 10.85 -12.53 0.13
CA ALA A 496 10.01 -12.90 1.26
C ALA A 496 10.11 -11.84 2.35
N ALA A 497 8.96 -11.44 2.88
CA ALA A 497 8.81 -10.42 3.91
C ALA A 497 8.08 -11.00 5.14
N SER A 498 7.85 -10.16 6.15
CA SER A 498 7.25 -10.57 7.42
C SER A 498 5.83 -11.14 7.22
N VAL A 499 5.01 -10.46 6.42
CA VAL A 499 3.61 -10.84 6.21
C VAL A 499 3.36 -11.75 5.01
N GLY A 500 4.32 -11.88 4.08
CA GLY A 500 4.08 -12.53 2.79
C GLY A 500 5.32 -12.83 1.96
N GLU A 501 5.11 -13.36 0.77
CA GLU A 501 6.12 -13.60 -0.25
C GLU A 501 5.63 -13.08 -1.60
N THR A 502 6.54 -12.48 -2.37
CA THR A 502 6.31 -12.10 -3.76
C THR A 502 7.04 -13.07 -4.67
N VAL A 503 6.34 -13.62 -5.67
CA VAL A 503 6.88 -14.59 -6.63
C VAL A 503 6.62 -14.17 -8.07
N LEU A 504 7.54 -14.51 -8.95
CA LEU A 504 7.37 -14.40 -10.40
C LEU A 504 6.70 -15.68 -10.91
N ALA A 505 5.66 -15.55 -11.72
CA ALA A 505 4.95 -16.70 -12.27
C ALA A 505 4.53 -16.48 -13.73
N ASN A 506 4.18 -17.57 -14.40
CA ASN A 506 3.61 -17.58 -15.74
C ASN A 506 2.19 -18.11 -15.68
N ILE A 507 1.22 -17.31 -16.12
CA ILE A 507 -0.19 -17.70 -16.28
C ILE A 507 -0.39 -18.18 -17.71
N HIS A 508 -0.83 -19.43 -17.86
CA HIS A 508 -1.32 -19.97 -19.11
C HIS A 508 -2.83 -19.73 -19.17
N TRP A 509 -3.25 -18.87 -20.10
CA TRP A 509 -4.66 -18.57 -20.30
C TRP A 509 -5.29 -19.57 -21.26
N LYS A 510 -6.55 -19.93 -21.03
CA LYS A 510 -7.25 -20.90 -21.90
C LYS A 510 -7.39 -20.44 -23.36
N ASN A 511 -7.41 -19.13 -23.59
CA ASN A 511 -7.61 -18.52 -24.91
C ASN A 511 -6.37 -17.73 -25.39
N ARG A 512 -5.16 -18.07 -24.92
CA ARG A 512 -3.90 -17.50 -25.43
C ARG A 512 -2.85 -18.58 -25.53
N ASP A 513 -2.15 -18.62 -26.66
CA ASP A 513 -1.07 -19.59 -26.88
C ASP A 513 0.17 -19.27 -26.04
N GLU A 514 0.47 -17.99 -25.85
CA GLU A 514 1.64 -17.56 -25.09
C GLU A 514 1.30 -17.35 -23.59
N PRO A 515 2.15 -17.87 -22.68
CA PRO A 515 2.01 -17.59 -21.26
C PRO A 515 2.26 -16.12 -20.96
N GLN A 516 1.49 -15.56 -20.03
CA GLN A 516 1.71 -14.21 -19.53
C GLN A 516 2.55 -14.28 -18.25
N GLU A 517 3.70 -13.62 -18.26
CA GLU A 517 4.52 -13.43 -17.08
C GLU A 517 3.88 -12.38 -16.14
N VAL A 518 3.78 -12.72 -14.86
CA VAL A 518 3.08 -11.96 -13.83
C VAL A 518 3.82 -12.03 -12.51
N VAL A 519 3.48 -11.11 -11.60
CA VAL A 519 3.96 -11.11 -10.22
C VAL A 519 2.81 -11.48 -9.29
N LEU A 520 3.01 -12.46 -8.41
CA LEU A 520 2.03 -12.86 -7.40
C LEU A 520 2.56 -12.41 -6.03
N LYS A 521 1.79 -11.57 -5.34
CA LYS A 521 1.98 -11.30 -3.91
C LYS A 521 1.09 -12.25 -3.13
N LEU A 522 1.67 -12.99 -2.18
CA LEU A 522 1.00 -14.01 -1.37
C LEU A 522 1.20 -13.67 0.11
N LEU A 523 0.14 -13.62 0.90
CA LEU A 523 0.30 -13.56 2.36
C LEU A 523 0.70 -14.93 2.90
N ARG A 524 1.49 -14.91 3.97
CA ARG A 524 1.75 -16.10 4.76
C ARG A 524 0.41 -16.59 5.31
N PRO A 525 0.09 -17.88 5.18
CA PRO A 525 -1.14 -18.37 5.74
C PRO A 525 -1.19 -18.11 7.25
N GLY A 526 -2.37 -17.76 7.79
CA GLY A 526 -2.56 -17.65 9.25
C GLY A 526 -1.83 -16.49 9.91
N ILE A 527 -1.19 -15.63 9.11
CA ILE A 527 -0.46 -14.47 9.57
C ILE A 527 -1.32 -13.57 10.47
N ARG A 528 -2.61 -13.44 10.16
CA ARG A 528 -3.57 -12.66 10.96
C ARG A 528 -3.77 -13.23 12.36
N LEU A 529 -4.04 -14.54 12.47
CA LEU A 529 -4.21 -15.18 13.77
C LEU A 529 -2.97 -15.01 14.65
N ARG A 530 -1.79 -15.07 14.03
CA ARG A 530 -0.53 -14.82 14.71
C ARG A 530 -0.37 -13.36 15.11
N ALA A 531 -0.68 -12.44 14.19
CA ALA A 531 -0.65 -11.02 14.43
C ALA A 531 -1.59 -10.61 15.57
N ASP A 532 -2.80 -11.17 15.63
CA ASP A 532 -3.79 -10.87 16.68
C ASP A 532 -3.25 -11.26 18.06
N ARG A 533 -2.69 -12.48 18.20
CA ARG A 533 -2.06 -12.92 19.47
C ARG A 533 -0.89 -12.03 19.89
N GLU A 534 -0.09 -11.61 18.92
CA GLU A 534 1.05 -10.75 19.17
C GLU A 534 0.61 -9.31 19.51
N LEU A 535 -0.42 -8.79 18.84
CA LEU A 535 -1.02 -7.48 19.10
C LEU A 535 -1.51 -7.38 20.54
N ASP A 536 -2.22 -8.40 21.03
CA ASP A 536 -2.70 -8.46 22.42
C ASP A 536 -1.55 -8.28 23.43
N PHE A 537 -0.42 -8.97 23.18
CA PHE A 537 0.78 -8.84 24.00
C PHE A 537 1.37 -7.42 23.92
N PHE A 538 1.53 -6.86 22.71
CA PHE A 538 2.13 -5.53 22.57
C PHE A 538 1.24 -4.44 23.16
N GLU A 539 -0.08 -4.50 22.97
CA GLU A 539 -1.00 -3.55 23.59
C GLU A 539 -0.99 -3.65 25.12
N ALA A 540 -0.86 -4.86 25.68
CA ALA A 540 -0.75 -5.06 27.12
C ALA A 540 0.53 -4.40 27.69
N GLU A 541 1.66 -4.49 26.99
CA GLU A 541 2.88 -3.77 27.38
C GLU A 541 2.75 -2.26 27.18
N ALA A 542 2.13 -1.80 26.09
CA ALA A 542 1.93 -0.38 25.81
C ALA A 542 1.00 0.29 26.84
N LYS A 543 -0.02 -0.41 27.34
CA LYS A 543 -0.94 0.06 28.39
C LYS A 543 -0.24 0.39 29.70
N LYS A 544 0.93 -0.17 29.96
CA LYS A 544 1.71 0.09 31.19
C LYS A 544 2.39 1.47 31.17
N LEU A 545 2.41 2.16 30.03
CA LEU A 545 3.18 3.39 29.82
C LEU A 545 2.29 4.52 29.29
N PRO A 546 2.34 5.73 29.89
CA PRO A 546 1.50 6.86 29.47
C PRO A 546 1.69 7.23 27.99
N GLY A 547 0.59 7.39 27.25
CA GLY A 547 0.59 7.78 25.83
C GLY A 547 1.00 6.67 24.84
N MET A 548 1.64 5.60 25.33
CA MET A 548 2.25 4.58 24.47
C MET A 548 1.21 3.72 23.76
N LEU A 549 0.07 3.43 24.36
CA LEU A 549 -0.98 2.64 23.70
C LEU A 549 -1.40 3.26 22.36
N LYS A 550 -1.64 4.58 22.32
CA LYS A 550 -2.03 5.27 21.07
C LYS A 550 -0.91 5.31 20.04
N THR A 551 0.32 5.57 20.48
CA THR A 551 1.50 5.52 19.60
C THR A 551 1.66 4.14 18.98
N PHE A 552 1.52 3.07 19.78
CA PHE A 552 1.62 1.71 19.27
C PHE A 552 0.42 1.34 18.39
N GLN A 553 -0.80 1.76 18.72
CA GLN A 553 -1.98 1.54 17.87
C GLN A 553 -1.80 2.17 16.48
N GLY A 554 -1.20 3.35 16.38
CA GLY A 554 -0.84 3.94 15.08
C GLY A 554 0.16 3.09 14.28
N ILE A 555 1.18 2.52 14.94
CA ILE A 555 2.11 1.56 14.31
C ILE A 555 1.36 0.28 13.91
N ALA A 556 0.44 -0.18 14.76
CA ALA A 556 -0.28 -1.42 14.56
C ALA A 556 -1.25 -1.34 13.39
N GLU A 557 -1.94 -0.22 13.22
CA GLU A 557 -2.81 0.04 12.09
C GLU A 557 -2.03 -0.04 10.76
N GLN A 558 -0.81 0.52 10.72
CA GLN A 558 0.06 0.42 9.54
C GLN A 558 0.41 -1.04 9.20
N ILE A 559 0.79 -1.84 10.21
CA ILE A 559 1.12 -3.26 10.02
C ILE A 559 -0.13 -4.06 9.59
N GLN A 560 -1.31 -3.75 10.14
CA GLN A 560 -2.56 -4.43 9.79
C GLN A 560 -3.02 -4.16 8.36
N VAL A 561 -2.73 -2.98 7.81
CA VAL A 561 -3.00 -2.67 6.39
C VAL A 561 -2.28 -3.66 5.47
N GLU A 562 -1.04 -4.04 5.78
CA GLU A 562 -0.27 -5.01 4.98
C GLU A 562 -0.82 -6.44 5.04
N MET A 563 -1.71 -6.76 5.98
CA MET A 563 -2.32 -8.08 6.14
C MET A 563 -3.63 -8.26 5.38
N ASP A 564 -4.00 -7.30 4.52
CA ASP A 564 -5.11 -7.43 3.58
C ASP A 564 -4.72 -6.91 2.19
N LEU A 565 -4.35 -7.83 1.29
CA LEU A 565 -3.91 -7.47 -0.06
C LEU A 565 -5.02 -6.84 -0.92
N LYS A 566 -6.29 -6.83 -0.49
CA LYS A 566 -7.32 -6.04 -1.16
C LYS A 566 -7.09 -4.54 -1.01
N ARG A 567 -6.59 -4.11 0.16
CA ARG A 567 -6.25 -2.69 0.41
C ARG A 567 -5.11 -2.25 -0.51
N GLU A 568 -4.06 -3.06 -0.62
CA GLU A 568 -2.99 -2.78 -1.58
C GLU A 568 -3.52 -2.77 -3.02
N ALA A 569 -4.43 -3.68 -3.38
CA ALA A 569 -5.04 -3.68 -4.70
C ALA A 569 -5.88 -2.41 -4.98
N ASP A 570 -6.58 -1.88 -3.99
CA ASP A 570 -7.26 -0.58 -4.09
C ASP A 570 -6.26 0.56 -4.29
N ASN A 571 -5.14 0.55 -3.55
CA ASN A 571 -4.06 1.51 -3.76
C ASN A 571 -3.44 1.39 -5.15
N VAL A 572 -3.33 0.19 -5.74
CA VAL A 572 -2.90 0.00 -7.14
C VAL A 572 -3.88 0.66 -8.10
N ARG A 573 -5.19 0.59 -7.85
CA ARG A 573 -6.20 1.26 -8.68
C ARG A 573 -6.08 2.78 -8.58
N LEU A 574 -5.85 3.31 -7.38
CA LEU A 574 -5.62 4.74 -7.18
C LEU A 574 -4.30 5.22 -7.82
N ALA A 575 -3.24 4.41 -7.74
CA ALA A 575 -1.92 4.71 -8.30
C ALA A 575 -1.91 4.89 -9.82
N GLN A 576 -2.99 4.54 -10.53
CA GLN A 576 -3.10 4.81 -11.96
C GLN A 576 -3.05 6.32 -12.30
N VAL A 577 -3.23 7.21 -11.32
CA VAL A 577 -2.93 8.65 -11.47
C VAL A 577 -1.48 8.91 -11.92
N TYR A 578 -0.52 8.04 -11.60
CA TYR A 578 0.87 8.16 -12.06
C TYR A 578 1.06 7.88 -13.55
N ASN A 579 0.07 7.30 -14.24
CA ASN A 579 0.14 7.09 -15.69
C ASN A 579 -0.29 8.34 -16.50
N GLN A 580 -0.54 9.47 -15.84
CA GLN A 580 -1.08 10.68 -16.46
C GLN A 580 -0.04 11.80 -16.45
N GLY A 581 0.08 12.52 -17.56
CA GLY A 581 0.89 13.75 -17.67
C GLY A 581 2.35 13.54 -18.08
N PHE A 582 2.90 12.33 -17.96
CA PHE A 582 4.29 12.03 -18.30
C PHE A 582 4.40 10.70 -19.08
N ASP A 583 5.10 10.72 -20.22
CA ASP A 583 5.24 9.55 -21.11
C ASP A 583 6.25 8.51 -20.60
N ASN A 584 7.11 8.90 -19.66
CA ASN A 584 8.16 8.08 -19.05
C ASN A 584 7.82 7.66 -17.61
N LEU A 585 6.56 7.78 -17.18
CA LEU A 585 6.10 7.40 -15.86
C LEU A 585 4.90 6.45 -15.92
N SER A 586 4.91 5.43 -15.06
CA SER A 586 3.81 4.49 -14.89
C SER A 586 3.70 4.05 -13.43
N ALA A 587 2.57 3.46 -13.07
CA ALA A 587 2.41 2.62 -11.88
C ALA A 587 2.19 1.16 -12.27
N MET A 588 2.45 0.26 -11.32
CA MET A 588 2.07 -1.15 -11.46
C MET A 588 0.55 -1.32 -11.69
N LYS A 589 0.17 -2.46 -12.26
CA LYS A 589 -1.21 -2.75 -12.63
C LYS A 589 -1.63 -4.13 -12.16
N LEU A 590 -2.90 -4.25 -11.78
CA LEU A 590 -3.52 -5.54 -11.52
C LEU A 590 -3.72 -6.33 -12.82
N VAL A 591 -3.76 -7.65 -12.71
CA VAL A 591 -4.30 -8.51 -13.77
C VAL A 591 -5.82 -8.55 -13.64
N GLU A 592 -6.54 -7.88 -14.55
CA GLU A 592 -7.99 -7.63 -14.44
C GLU A 592 -8.85 -8.90 -14.27
N LYS A 593 -8.44 -10.02 -14.87
CA LYS A 593 -9.19 -11.28 -14.87
C LYS A 593 -9.07 -12.08 -13.57
N VAL A 594 -8.25 -11.63 -12.63
CA VAL A 594 -8.04 -12.31 -11.36
C VAL A 594 -8.37 -11.34 -10.24
N PRO A 595 -9.54 -11.48 -9.56
CA PRO A 595 -9.88 -10.59 -8.48
C PRO A 595 -8.88 -10.76 -7.32
N PRO A 596 -8.38 -9.67 -6.74
CA PRO A 596 -7.54 -9.74 -5.55
C PRO A 596 -8.34 -10.32 -4.39
N SER A 597 -7.65 -11.02 -3.50
CA SER A 597 -8.22 -11.52 -2.24
C SER A 597 -7.47 -10.95 -1.05
N GLN A 598 -7.89 -11.29 0.16
CA GLN A 598 -7.14 -10.92 1.35
C GLN A 598 -5.73 -11.54 1.36
N GLY A 599 -5.59 -12.77 0.85
CA GLY A 599 -4.36 -13.56 0.94
C GLY A 599 -3.51 -13.61 -0.33
N TYR A 600 -3.99 -13.08 -1.46
CA TYR A 600 -3.19 -12.99 -2.68
C TYR A 600 -3.60 -11.81 -3.56
N MET A 601 -2.66 -11.32 -4.37
CA MET A 601 -2.87 -10.36 -5.45
C MET A 601 -2.01 -10.74 -6.65
N VAL A 602 -2.56 -10.56 -7.86
CA VAL A 602 -1.84 -10.83 -9.12
C VAL A 602 -1.62 -9.53 -9.89
N LEU A 603 -0.36 -9.22 -10.14
CA LEU A 603 0.12 -8.00 -10.77
C LEU A 603 0.71 -8.30 -12.14
N GLN A 604 0.57 -7.35 -13.07
CA GLN A 604 1.34 -7.34 -14.30
C GLN A 604 2.80 -7.09 -13.95
N LYS A 605 3.72 -7.80 -14.59
CA LYS A 605 5.16 -7.58 -14.39
C LYS A 605 5.53 -6.18 -14.89
N ALA A 606 6.07 -5.35 -14.00
CA ALA A 606 6.65 -4.08 -14.38
C ALA A 606 7.93 -4.30 -15.21
N PRO A 607 8.14 -3.54 -16.30
CA PRO A 607 9.31 -3.71 -17.16
C PRO A 607 10.60 -3.25 -16.45
N GLY A 608 11.72 -3.90 -16.79
CA GLY A 608 13.05 -3.48 -16.36
C GLY A 608 13.54 -4.08 -15.04
N THR A 609 14.38 -3.35 -14.32
CA THR A 609 14.96 -3.71 -13.01
C THR A 609 14.74 -2.58 -12.02
N THR A 610 14.98 -2.78 -10.72
CA THR A 610 14.83 -1.70 -9.74
C THR A 610 15.84 -0.58 -10.03
N VAL A 611 15.48 0.68 -9.75
CA VAL A 611 16.40 1.83 -9.87
C VAL A 611 17.65 1.58 -9.04
N LYS A 612 17.56 0.91 -7.88
CA LYS A 612 18.72 0.48 -7.10
C LYS A 612 19.70 -0.37 -7.93
N HIS A 613 19.23 -1.40 -8.63
CA HIS A 613 20.10 -2.24 -9.45
C HIS A 613 20.55 -1.53 -10.72
N ALA A 614 19.65 -0.83 -11.42
CA ALA A 614 19.99 -0.05 -12.60
C ALA A 614 21.07 1.00 -12.28
N PHE A 615 20.99 1.64 -11.12
CA PHE A 615 21.99 2.58 -10.62
C PHE A 615 23.36 1.91 -10.43
N GLU A 616 23.44 0.76 -9.73
CA GLU A 616 24.73 0.08 -9.50
C GLU A 616 25.37 -0.43 -10.80
N ASP A 617 24.55 -0.96 -11.70
CA ASP A 617 24.99 -1.41 -13.03
C ASP A 617 25.51 -0.22 -13.84
N LEU A 618 24.76 0.89 -13.86
CA LEU A 618 25.12 2.09 -14.61
C LEU A 618 26.34 2.79 -13.99
N LYS A 619 26.48 2.82 -12.67
CA LYS A 619 27.67 3.32 -11.96
C LYS A 619 28.92 2.53 -12.33
N THR A 620 28.81 1.21 -12.42
CA THR A 620 29.91 0.35 -12.86
C THR A 620 30.28 0.61 -14.32
N LYS A 621 29.28 0.70 -15.22
CA LYS A 621 29.47 1.03 -16.64
C LYS A 621 30.11 2.39 -16.81
N ILE A 622 29.62 3.42 -16.12
CA ILE A 622 30.18 4.77 -16.12
C ILE A 622 31.59 4.77 -15.55
N GLY A 623 31.87 4.05 -14.46
CA GLY A 623 33.23 3.93 -13.91
C GLY A 623 34.22 3.41 -14.95
N ASN A 624 33.85 2.33 -15.64
CA ASN A 624 34.64 1.70 -16.71
C ASN A 624 34.56 2.41 -18.06
N TRP A 625 33.73 3.46 -18.16
CA TRP A 625 33.52 4.19 -19.40
C TRP A 625 34.81 4.91 -19.79
N ASN A 626 35.44 4.43 -20.87
CA ASN A 626 36.56 5.09 -21.51
C ASN A 626 36.01 6.10 -22.53
N PRO A 627 36.16 7.41 -22.29
CA PRO A 627 35.62 8.45 -23.16
C PRO A 627 36.17 8.37 -24.59
N ARG A 628 37.31 7.70 -24.82
CA ARG A 628 37.94 7.62 -26.15
C ARG A 628 37.38 6.54 -27.05
N THR A 629 36.81 5.48 -26.49
CA THR A 629 36.50 4.23 -27.24
C THR A 629 35.08 3.72 -27.05
N SER A 630 34.36 4.24 -26.07
CA SER A 630 33.04 3.75 -25.68
C SER A 630 31.94 4.66 -26.24
N ASP A 631 30.75 4.12 -26.49
CA ASP A 631 29.59 4.88 -26.97
C ASP A 631 28.98 5.78 -25.86
N SER A 632 28.00 6.60 -26.22
CA SER A 632 27.32 7.53 -25.31
C SER A 632 26.10 6.92 -24.61
N THR A 633 25.91 5.60 -24.66
CA THR A 633 24.69 4.94 -24.12
C THR A 633 24.50 5.18 -22.63
N CYS A 634 25.60 5.17 -21.87
CA CYS A 634 25.56 5.41 -20.42
C CYS A 634 25.00 6.80 -20.06
N TYR A 635 25.32 7.82 -20.85
CA TYR A 635 24.77 9.17 -20.68
C TYR A 635 23.28 9.21 -21.01
N THR A 636 22.86 8.62 -22.13
CA THR A 636 21.44 8.61 -22.50
C THR A 636 20.61 7.86 -21.46
N THR A 637 21.13 6.77 -20.90
CA THR A 637 20.48 6.03 -19.81
C THR A 637 20.40 6.87 -18.53
N SER A 638 21.48 7.55 -18.13
CA SER A 638 21.47 8.41 -16.93
C SER A 638 20.51 9.58 -17.07
N SER A 639 20.51 10.27 -18.22
CA SER A 639 19.61 11.42 -18.47
C SER A 639 18.14 10.99 -18.43
N LYS A 640 17.79 9.89 -19.10
CA LYS A 640 16.42 9.34 -19.07
C LYS A 640 15.98 8.94 -17.66
N MET A 641 16.88 8.36 -16.87
CA MET A 641 16.59 8.01 -15.48
C MET A 641 16.35 9.26 -14.62
N ALA A 642 17.17 10.30 -14.79
CA ALA A 642 17.00 11.58 -14.09
C ALA A 642 15.66 12.25 -14.45
N SER A 643 15.34 12.33 -15.74
CA SER A 643 14.06 12.86 -16.23
C SER A 643 12.86 12.07 -15.69
N GLY A 644 12.95 10.73 -15.65
CA GLY A 644 11.91 9.89 -15.07
C GLY A 644 11.70 10.17 -13.59
N ILE A 645 12.78 10.34 -12.82
CA ILE A 645 12.68 10.62 -11.39
C ILE A 645 12.09 12.01 -11.13
N GLU A 646 12.43 13.02 -11.94
CA GLU A 646 11.79 14.35 -11.87
C GLU A 646 10.28 14.24 -12.12
N ALA A 647 9.87 13.48 -13.14
CA ALA A 647 8.46 13.23 -13.46
C ALA A 647 7.73 12.55 -12.29
N LEU A 648 8.34 11.52 -11.70
CA LEU A 648 7.80 10.83 -10.53
C LEU A 648 7.65 11.78 -9.33
N ALA A 649 8.67 12.58 -9.03
CA ALA A 649 8.62 13.53 -7.94
C ALA A 649 7.56 14.62 -8.14
N SER A 650 7.46 15.13 -9.37
CA SER A 650 6.45 16.11 -9.75
C SER A 650 5.05 15.55 -9.54
N LYS A 651 4.78 14.34 -10.07
CA LYS A 651 3.46 13.72 -9.97
C LYS A 651 3.12 13.28 -8.54
N TRP A 652 4.12 12.85 -7.76
CA TRP A 652 3.95 12.51 -6.35
C TRP A 652 3.51 13.70 -5.50
N ILE A 653 4.15 14.86 -5.66
CA ILE A 653 3.73 16.11 -4.98
C ILE A 653 2.38 16.59 -5.50
N GLU A 654 2.18 16.58 -6.81
CA GLU A 654 0.94 17.01 -7.45
C GLU A 654 -0.26 16.26 -6.88
N GLU A 655 -0.24 14.92 -6.92
CA GLU A 655 -1.36 14.11 -6.44
C GLU A 655 -1.49 14.16 -4.91
N GLY A 656 -0.39 14.05 -4.18
CA GLY A 656 -0.41 14.04 -2.72
C GLY A 656 -0.93 15.36 -2.11
N ILE A 657 -0.58 16.50 -2.69
CA ILE A 657 -0.92 17.82 -2.12
C ILE A 657 -2.07 18.51 -2.84
N PHE A 658 -2.07 18.53 -4.18
CA PHE A 658 -2.98 19.36 -4.97
C PHE A 658 -4.13 18.57 -5.62
N GLY A 659 -3.89 17.30 -5.95
CA GLY A 659 -4.82 16.42 -6.66
C GLY A 659 -5.73 15.64 -5.73
N SER A 660 -5.68 14.31 -5.86
CA SER A 660 -6.53 13.37 -5.11
C SER A 660 -6.20 13.26 -3.62
N GLY A 661 -5.01 13.70 -3.21
CA GLY A 661 -4.41 13.42 -1.91
C GLY A 661 -3.72 12.07 -1.81
N PHE A 662 -3.76 11.27 -2.88
CA PHE A 662 -3.10 9.99 -2.95
C PHE A 662 -1.59 10.16 -3.13
N TYR A 663 -0.81 9.41 -2.37
CA TYR A 663 0.64 9.37 -2.51
C TYR A 663 1.19 7.99 -2.12
N HIS A 664 2.31 7.62 -2.74
CA HIS A 664 3.08 6.45 -2.32
C HIS A 664 3.88 6.77 -1.06
N GLY A 665 3.74 6.01 0.03
CA GLY A 665 4.37 6.30 1.33
C GLY A 665 5.74 5.64 1.58
N ASP A 666 6.36 5.03 0.57
CA ASP A 666 7.62 4.28 0.74
C ASP A 666 8.43 4.30 -0.57
N LEU A 667 8.62 5.49 -1.13
CA LEU A 667 9.13 5.65 -2.48
C LEU A 667 10.68 5.68 -2.52
N HIS A 668 11.31 4.57 -2.14
CA HIS A 668 12.76 4.39 -2.26
C HIS A 668 13.16 3.74 -3.60
N SER A 669 14.44 3.82 -3.98
CA SER A 669 14.99 3.24 -5.23
C SER A 669 14.74 1.73 -5.47
N GLY A 670 14.25 0.99 -4.47
CA GLY A 670 13.86 -0.41 -4.59
C GLY A 670 12.41 -0.60 -5.04
N ASN A 671 11.55 0.39 -4.78
CA ASN A 671 10.13 0.41 -5.15
C ASN A 671 9.88 1.19 -6.45
N ILE A 672 10.94 1.45 -7.21
CA ILE A 672 10.89 2.11 -8.51
C ILE A 672 11.62 1.20 -9.50
N MET A 673 10.93 0.80 -10.57
CA MET A 673 11.50 0.04 -11.67
C MET A 673 11.93 0.97 -12.80
N TYR A 674 13.06 0.70 -13.44
CA TYR A 674 13.56 1.39 -14.62
C TYR A 674 13.78 0.43 -15.77
N SER A 675 13.27 0.80 -16.94
CA SER A 675 13.43 0.05 -18.19
C SER A 675 14.40 0.77 -19.13
N ASP A 676 15.65 0.30 -19.24
CA ASP A 676 16.66 0.84 -20.17
C ASP A 676 16.13 0.93 -21.62
N ALA A 677 15.31 -0.04 -22.03
CA ALA A 677 14.77 -0.11 -23.39
C ALA A 677 13.77 1.01 -23.72
N THR A 678 13.00 1.47 -22.74
CA THR A 678 11.91 2.44 -22.95
C THR A 678 12.17 3.79 -22.27
N GLY A 679 13.07 3.84 -21.29
CA GLY A 679 13.24 4.98 -20.39
C GLY A 679 12.13 5.13 -19.34
N MET A 680 11.20 4.17 -19.25
CA MET A 680 10.05 4.22 -18.34
C MET A 680 10.46 3.96 -16.89
N LEU A 681 9.97 4.79 -15.97
CA LEU A 681 9.91 4.48 -14.55
C LEU A 681 8.54 3.93 -14.17
N THR A 682 8.52 2.86 -13.39
CA THR A 682 7.29 2.28 -12.85
C THR A 682 7.33 2.23 -11.33
N ALA A 683 6.43 2.93 -10.66
CA ALA A 683 6.22 2.82 -9.22
C ALA A 683 5.58 1.47 -8.89
N ILE A 684 6.19 0.71 -7.99
CA ILE A 684 5.74 -0.61 -7.53
C ILE A 684 5.63 -0.62 -6.00
N ASP A 685 4.97 -1.63 -5.44
CA ASP A 685 4.68 -1.75 -4.01
C ASP A 685 3.81 -0.62 -3.40
N MET A 686 2.48 -0.74 -3.54
CA MET A 686 1.53 0.25 -3.03
C MET A 686 1.04 -0.09 -1.62
N GLY A 687 1.75 -0.98 -0.90
CA GLY A 687 1.34 -1.46 0.43
C GLY A 687 1.29 -0.35 1.47
N ASN A 688 2.19 0.63 1.38
CA ASN A 688 2.26 1.79 2.29
C ASN A 688 1.75 3.10 1.65
N ALA A 689 1.04 3.02 0.52
CA ALA A 689 0.39 4.18 -0.07
C ALA A 689 -0.82 4.62 0.78
N ASP A 690 -1.07 5.93 0.82
CA ASP A 690 -2.10 6.54 1.66
C ASP A 690 -2.77 7.71 0.92
N GLN A 691 -3.90 8.18 1.46
CA GLN A 691 -4.67 9.27 0.90
C GLN A 691 -5.01 10.33 1.96
N MET A 692 -4.47 11.53 1.79
CA MET A 692 -4.74 12.66 2.68
C MET A 692 -6.10 13.32 2.41
N SER A 693 -6.86 13.55 3.48
CA SER A 693 -8.01 14.47 3.45
C SER A 693 -7.58 15.89 3.11
N LEU A 694 -8.51 16.74 2.64
CA LEU A 694 -8.20 18.14 2.32
C LEU A 694 -7.61 18.92 3.52
N VAL A 695 -8.05 18.61 4.75
CA VAL A 695 -7.53 19.23 5.97
C VAL A 695 -6.08 18.82 6.20
N GLN A 696 -5.78 17.52 6.11
CA GLN A 696 -4.42 17.00 6.22
C GLN A 696 -3.51 17.58 5.13
N ARG A 697 -3.96 17.59 3.87
CA ARG A 697 -3.19 18.18 2.75
C ARG A 697 -2.80 19.63 3.02
N ARG A 698 -3.75 20.45 3.47
CA ARG A 698 -3.50 21.86 3.82
C ARG A 698 -2.49 21.99 4.96
N ALA A 699 -2.61 21.16 5.99
CA ALA A 699 -1.73 21.22 7.14
C ALA A 699 -0.31 20.74 6.79
N VAL A 700 -0.19 19.56 6.18
CA VAL A 700 1.08 18.98 5.72
C VAL A 700 1.81 19.90 4.77
N PHE A 701 1.12 20.46 3.77
CA PHE A 701 1.73 21.41 2.84
C PHE A 701 2.29 22.64 3.57
N LYS A 702 1.53 23.21 4.51
CA LYS A 702 2.00 24.35 5.32
C LYS A 702 3.14 23.97 6.25
N MET A 703 3.19 22.74 6.75
CA MET A 703 4.31 22.23 7.56
C MET A 703 5.57 22.07 6.71
N VAL A 704 5.48 21.52 5.50
CA VAL A 704 6.61 21.38 4.56
C VAL A 704 7.15 22.75 4.16
N LEU A 705 6.27 23.70 3.81
CA LEU A 705 6.69 25.08 3.53
C LEU A 705 7.33 25.75 4.75
N ALA A 706 6.72 25.61 5.93
CA ALA A 706 7.25 26.16 7.16
C ALA A 706 8.63 25.58 7.51
N ALA A 707 8.83 24.28 7.30
CA ALA A 707 10.13 23.64 7.44
C ALA A 707 11.14 24.18 6.40
N GLY A 708 10.72 24.44 5.16
CA GLY A 708 11.55 25.05 4.12
C GLY A 708 12.07 26.44 4.50
N ILE A 709 11.18 27.31 4.99
CA ILE A 709 11.51 28.71 5.32
C ILE A 709 11.88 28.95 6.79
N GLY A 710 11.97 27.91 7.62
CA GLY A 710 12.30 28.02 9.05
C GLY A 710 11.22 28.69 9.92
N SER A 711 9.93 28.59 9.53
CA SER A 711 8.83 29.23 10.27
C SER A 711 8.26 28.35 11.38
N THR A 712 8.81 28.48 12.59
CA THR A 712 8.38 27.72 13.78
C THR A 712 6.88 27.81 14.08
N GLU A 713 6.32 29.02 14.16
CA GLU A 713 4.90 29.20 14.55
C GLU A 713 3.93 28.58 13.53
N VAL A 714 4.25 28.71 12.23
CA VAL A 714 3.42 28.13 11.18
C VAL A 714 3.50 26.61 11.21
N PHE A 715 4.66 26.05 11.54
CA PHE A 715 4.83 24.62 11.71
C PHE A 715 3.97 24.09 12.86
N VAL A 716 4.18 24.59 14.08
CA VAL A 716 3.51 24.10 15.30
C VAL A 716 1.98 24.21 15.19
N ARG A 717 1.47 25.35 14.70
CA ARG A 717 0.03 25.56 14.50
C ARG A 717 -0.60 24.58 13.50
N ASN A 718 0.14 24.12 12.49
CA ASN A 718 -0.41 23.15 11.53
C ASN A 718 -0.18 21.71 11.98
N TYR A 719 0.86 21.44 12.76
CA TYR A 719 1.02 20.19 13.49
C TYR A 719 -0.18 19.94 14.41
N GLU A 720 -0.67 20.94 15.15
CA GLU A 720 -1.89 20.82 15.97
C GLU A 720 -3.13 20.35 15.19
N LYS A 721 -3.24 20.72 13.90
CA LYS A 721 -4.42 20.40 13.07
C LYS A 721 -4.46 18.96 12.59
N VAL A 722 -3.31 18.27 12.60
CA VAL A 722 -3.20 16.87 12.19
C VAL A 722 -3.20 15.91 13.38
N LEU A 723 -3.25 16.42 14.61
CA LEU A 723 -3.44 15.63 15.82
C LEU A 723 -4.88 15.14 15.95
N SER A 724 -5.03 13.99 16.61
CA SER A 724 -6.30 13.51 17.16
C SER A 724 -6.88 14.49 18.19
N ASN A 725 -8.11 14.26 18.64
CA ASN A 725 -8.71 15.11 19.67
C ASN A 725 -7.91 15.04 20.98
N GLU A 726 -7.50 13.84 21.38
CA GLU A 726 -6.65 13.60 22.55
C GLU A 726 -5.26 14.25 22.38
N GLY A 727 -4.67 14.16 21.19
CA GLY A 727 -3.40 14.83 20.89
C GLY A 727 -3.50 16.35 21.00
N ARG A 728 -4.63 16.94 20.57
CA ARG A 728 -4.90 18.38 20.74
C ARG A 728 -5.07 18.80 22.19
N GLU A 729 -5.55 17.91 23.06
CA GLU A 729 -5.58 18.19 24.50
C GLU A 729 -4.17 18.13 25.11
N GLN A 730 -3.38 17.11 24.74
CA GLN A 730 -2.02 16.92 25.26
C GLN A 730 -1.05 18.05 24.89
N ILE A 731 -1.23 18.66 23.71
CA ILE A 731 -0.34 19.74 23.26
C ILE A 731 -0.55 21.04 24.00
N VAL A 732 -1.71 21.30 24.61
CA VAL A 732 -2.01 22.58 25.29
C VAL A 732 -0.91 22.96 26.29
N ASP A 733 -0.53 22.02 27.16
CA ASP A 733 0.47 22.25 28.21
C ASP A 733 1.93 22.10 27.73
N LYS A 734 2.14 21.58 26.52
CA LYS A 734 3.47 21.27 25.95
C LYS A 734 3.84 22.15 24.77
N ARG A 735 2.92 23.01 24.32
CA ARG A 735 3.04 23.84 23.12
C ARG A 735 4.27 24.73 23.14
N GLU A 736 4.55 25.37 24.28
CA GLU A 736 5.70 26.27 24.43
C GLU A 736 7.03 25.50 24.34
N MET A 737 7.12 24.34 24.98
CA MET A 737 8.29 23.46 24.91
C MET A 737 8.54 22.95 23.49
N LEU A 738 7.49 22.48 22.81
CA LEU A 738 7.58 22.05 21.42
C LEU A 738 8.01 23.19 20.49
N THR A 739 7.46 24.39 20.70
CA THR A 739 7.84 25.59 19.94
C THR A 739 9.31 25.92 20.12
N SER A 740 9.84 25.81 21.35
CA SER A 740 11.26 26.02 21.63
C SER A 740 12.16 25.00 20.93
N LYS A 741 11.87 23.70 21.08
CA LYS A 741 12.62 22.63 20.40
C LYS A 741 12.55 22.76 18.87
N THR A 742 11.38 23.11 18.34
CA THR A 742 11.18 23.33 16.91
C THR A 742 12.07 24.46 16.40
N ARG A 743 12.17 25.58 17.12
CA ARG A 743 13.05 26.69 16.74
C ARG A 743 14.51 26.25 16.68
N GLU A 744 14.98 25.55 17.69
CA GLU A 744 16.35 25.01 17.75
C GLU A 744 16.65 24.09 16.55
N ILE A 745 15.75 23.16 16.23
CA ILE A 745 15.90 22.24 15.10
C ILE A 745 15.92 23.00 13.76
N MET A 746 15.04 23.99 13.58
CA MET A 746 15.00 24.80 12.36
C MET A 746 16.32 25.56 12.13
N GLU A 747 17.00 25.98 13.20
CA GLU A 747 18.30 26.66 13.13
C GLU A 747 19.46 25.69 12.85
N MET A 748 19.41 24.47 13.39
CA MET A 748 20.51 23.49 13.29
C MET A 748 20.52 22.67 11.99
N VAL A 749 19.34 22.43 11.41
CA VAL A 749 19.17 21.51 10.28
C VAL A 749 18.83 22.34 9.05
N SER A 750 19.45 22.07 7.90
CA SER A 750 19.17 22.78 6.65
C SER A 750 18.08 22.09 5.82
N ASP A 751 18.06 20.76 5.79
CA ASP A 751 17.11 20.00 4.97
C ASP A 751 15.67 20.06 5.54
N PRO A 752 14.66 20.45 4.74
CA PRO A 752 13.28 20.53 5.20
C PRO A 752 12.68 19.20 5.65
N GLY A 753 13.00 18.08 4.99
CA GLY A 753 12.48 16.76 5.37
C GLY A 753 13.05 16.30 6.71
N GLU A 754 14.36 16.46 6.89
CA GLU A 754 15.08 16.17 8.13
C GLU A 754 14.59 17.05 9.29
N ARG A 755 14.33 18.34 9.04
CA ARG A 755 13.70 19.25 10.02
C ARG A 755 12.40 18.66 10.54
N ILE A 756 11.48 18.26 9.65
CA ILE A 756 10.18 17.70 10.04
C ILE A 756 10.37 16.46 10.91
N MET A 757 11.22 15.52 10.49
CA MET A 757 11.45 14.28 11.22
C MET A 757 12.02 14.54 12.62
N LYS A 758 13.00 15.42 12.75
CA LYS A 758 13.57 15.81 14.05
C LYS A 758 12.53 16.51 14.94
N ILE A 759 11.65 17.33 14.37
CA ILE A 759 10.57 17.97 15.13
C ILE A 759 9.54 16.94 15.61
N LEU A 760 9.18 15.96 14.78
CA LEU A 760 8.28 14.88 15.18
C LEU A 760 8.89 14.02 16.30
N ASN A 761 10.20 13.76 16.24
CA ASN A 761 10.92 13.07 17.32
C ASN A 761 10.93 13.89 18.62
N ALA A 762 11.20 15.20 18.52
CA ALA A 762 11.11 16.11 19.66
C ALA A 762 9.70 16.15 20.27
N ALA A 763 8.66 16.10 19.45
CA ALA A 763 7.28 16.01 19.93
C ALA A 763 7.03 14.70 20.69
N ASN A 764 7.54 13.58 20.16
CA ASN A 764 7.45 12.27 20.82
C ASN A 764 8.19 12.21 22.15
N GLU A 765 9.38 12.82 22.26
CA GLU A 765 10.12 12.96 23.53
C GLU A 765 9.32 13.73 24.59
N LEU A 766 8.53 14.71 24.15
CA LEU A 766 7.61 15.44 25.01
C LEU A 766 6.35 14.62 25.35
N GLY A 767 6.20 13.41 24.81
CA GLY A 767 5.02 12.57 24.96
C GLY A 767 3.80 13.14 24.23
N LEU A 768 4.01 13.73 23.06
CA LEU A 768 2.96 14.11 22.12
C LEU A 768 2.78 13.04 21.05
N GLU A 769 1.56 12.91 20.55
CA GLU A 769 1.21 12.01 19.44
C GLU A 769 2.04 12.35 18.18
N ILE A 770 2.55 11.33 17.49
CA ILE A 770 3.10 11.49 16.14
C ILE A 770 1.99 11.14 15.12
N PRO A 771 1.46 12.12 14.36
CA PRO A 771 0.46 11.84 13.34
C PRO A 771 1.01 10.90 12.26
N ALA A 772 0.39 9.74 12.09
CA ALA A 772 0.84 8.70 11.17
C ALA A 772 0.99 9.21 9.72
N THR A 773 0.00 9.95 9.22
CA THR A 773 0.00 10.51 7.87
C THR A 773 1.18 11.47 7.62
N VAL A 774 1.50 12.35 8.59
CA VAL A 774 2.62 13.30 8.44
C VAL A 774 3.95 12.57 8.47
N SER A 775 4.11 11.63 9.41
CA SER A 775 5.32 10.81 9.48
C SER A 775 5.53 10.00 8.21
N ASN A 776 4.47 9.39 7.68
CA ASN A 776 4.51 8.59 6.45
C ASN A 776 4.89 9.47 5.24
N PHE A 777 4.21 10.60 5.06
CA PHE A 777 4.48 11.53 3.95
C PHE A 777 5.92 12.08 3.99
N SER A 778 6.40 12.54 5.15
CA SER A 778 7.75 13.08 5.30
C SER A 778 8.85 12.03 5.14
N ARG A 779 8.62 10.80 5.61
CA ARG A 779 9.55 9.68 5.38
C ARG A 779 9.68 9.36 3.89
N SER A 780 8.54 9.27 3.20
CA SER A 780 8.54 8.99 1.76
C SER A 780 9.21 10.11 0.95
N GLN A 781 8.99 11.38 1.33
CA GLN A 781 9.69 12.53 0.75
C GLN A 781 11.21 12.36 0.85
N MET A 782 11.72 11.99 2.03
CA MET A 782 13.16 11.80 2.25
C MET A 782 13.71 10.62 1.45
N MET A 783 12.97 9.53 1.32
CA MET A 783 13.36 8.37 0.50
C MET A 783 13.45 8.71 -0.99
N LEU A 784 12.51 9.51 -1.48
CA LEU A 784 12.51 10.02 -2.84
C LEU A 784 13.65 11.02 -3.07
N GLN A 785 13.90 11.93 -2.13
CA GLN A 785 15.06 12.84 -2.17
C GLN A 785 16.37 12.04 -2.28
N ASN A 786 16.55 11.02 -1.44
CA ASN A 786 17.74 10.16 -1.51
C ASN A 786 17.87 9.41 -2.84
N ALA A 787 16.76 9.11 -3.52
CA ALA A 787 16.80 8.51 -4.86
C ALA A 787 17.19 9.55 -5.92
N ILE A 788 16.68 10.78 -5.80
CA ILE A 788 17.05 11.93 -6.65
C ILE A 788 18.55 12.20 -6.54
N ASP A 789 19.09 12.35 -5.33
CA ASP A 789 20.49 12.72 -5.10
C ASP A 789 21.44 11.70 -5.74
N LYS A 790 21.16 10.40 -5.58
CA LYS A 790 21.92 9.34 -6.22
C LYS A 790 21.91 9.46 -7.74
N VAL A 791 20.74 9.67 -8.34
CA VAL A 791 20.64 9.78 -9.80
C VAL A 791 21.30 11.05 -10.33
N ASN A 792 21.23 12.17 -9.59
CA ASN A 792 21.96 13.39 -9.92
C ASN A 792 23.47 13.16 -9.92
N ASP A 793 24.04 12.58 -8.87
CA ASP A 793 25.48 12.27 -8.78
C ASP A 793 25.97 11.45 -9.99
N LEU A 794 25.17 10.46 -10.37
CA LEU A 794 25.46 9.58 -11.49
C LEU A 794 25.36 10.29 -12.83
N ASN A 795 24.28 11.07 -13.02
CA ASN A 795 24.05 11.82 -14.25
C ASN A 795 25.15 12.86 -14.45
N GLN A 796 25.54 13.57 -13.39
CA GLN A 796 26.61 14.55 -13.44
C GLN A 796 27.97 13.93 -13.81
N THR A 797 28.26 12.74 -13.28
CA THR A 797 29.45 11.98 -13.68
C THR A 797 29.41 11.60 -15.16
N ALA A 798 28.24 11.21 -15.69
CA ALA A 798 28.07 10.88 -17.09
C ALA A 798 28.21 12.13 -17.99
N ILE A 799 27.64 13.26 -17.60
CA ILE A 799 27.73 14.54 -18.29
C ILE A 799 29.21 14.93 -18.45
N LEU A 800 29.98 14.95 -17.37
CA LEU A 800 31.40 15.32 -17.40
C LEU A 800 32.23 14.43 -18.33
N LYS A 801 31.95 13.11 -18.34
CA LYS A 801 32.64 12.19 -19.23
C LYS A 801 32.22 12.36 -20.70
N LEU A 802 30.95 12.70 -20.97
CA LEU A 802 30.49 13.02 -22.33
C LEU A 802 31.17 14.29 -22.84
N GLU A 803 31.25 15.34 -22.03
CA GLU A 803 31.97 16.57 -22.37
C GLU A 803 33.44 16.28 -22.69
N SER A 804 34.10 15.45 -21.87
CA SER A 804 35.49 15.03 -22.11
C SER A 804 35.64 14.30 -23.45
N ARG A 805 34.67 13.46 -23.83
CA ARG A 805 34.64 12.78 -25.14
C ARG A 805 34.47 13.77 -26.28
N ILE A 806 33.50 14.68 -26.20
CA ILE A 806 33.28 15.72 -27.21
C ILE A 806 34.57 16.53 -27.41
N ARG A 807 35.18 17.01 -26.32
CA ARG A 807 36.46 17.74 -26.36
C ARG A 807 37.58 16.91 -26.99
N SER A 808 37.69 15.63 -26.62
CA SER A 808 38.72 14.74 -27.18
C SER A 808 38.58 14.52 -28.68
N LEU A 809 37.36 14.50 -29.24
CA LEU A 809 37.15 14.39 -30.68
C LEU A 809 37.45 15.72 -31.38
N ALA A 810 37.05 16.83 -30.76
CA ALA A 810 37.21 18.18 -31.28
C ALA A 810 38.68 18.66 -31.35
N VAL A 811 39.60 18.01 -30.61
CA VAL A 811 41.06 18.20 -30.78
C VAL A 811 41.49 18.05 -32.24
N THR A 812 40.84 17.17 -33.01
CA THR A 812 41.15 16.97 -34.45
C THR A 812 40.83 18.21 -35.29
N ALA A 813 39.92 19.07 -34.83
CA ALA A 813 39.60 20.38 -35.39
C ALA A 813 40.42 21.53 -34.72
N GLY A 814 41.41 21.21 -33.90
CA GLY A 814 42.28 22.21 -33.25
C GLY A 814 41.62 23.00 -32.11
N ILE A 815 40.52 22.51 -31.52
CA ILE A 815 39.84 23.17 -30.40
C ILE A 815 39.76 22.25 -29.17
N THR A 816 40.07 22.82 -28.00
CA THR A 816 40.02 22.12 -26.70
C THR A 816 39.21 22.86 -25.63
N GLU A 817 38.99 24.16 -25.81
CA GLU A 817 38.36 25.05 -24.84
C GLU A 817 37.07 25.68 -25.40
N GLY A 818 36.26 26.26 -24.50
CA GLY A 818 34.93 26.80 -24.81
C GLY A 818 33.78 25.89 -24.38
N SER A 819 32.57 26.40 -24.48
CA SER A 819 31.32 25.67 -24.28
C SER A 819 31.14 24.60 -25.38
N ILE A 820 30.33 23.57 -25.11
CA ILE A 820 30.03 22.53 -26.11
C ILE A 820 29.38 23.14 -27.37
N GLY A 821 28.58 24.19 -27.22
CA GLY A 821 28.02 24.95 -28.35
C GLY A 821 29.09 25.61 -29.24
N GLU A 822 30.08 26.26 -28.64
CA GLU A 822 31.19 26.87 -29.36
C GLU A 822 32.07 25.83 -30.05
N ILE A 823 32.35 24.72 -29.35
CA ILE A 823 33.09 23.58 -29.91
C ILE A 823 32.40 23.03 -31.14
N LYS A 824 31.08 22.80 -31.09
CA LYS A 824 30.30 22.34 -32.23
C LYS A 824 30.44 23.27 -33.43
N GLN A 825 30.28 24.57 -33.23
CA GLN A 825 30.37 25.55 -34.31
C GLN A 825 31.77 25.61 -34.94
N HIS A 826 32.82 25.49 -34.12
CA HIS A 826 34.19 25.43 -34.61
C HIS A 826 34.47 24.16 -35.41
N VAL A 827 34.01 23.00 -34.91
CA VAL A 827 34.15 21.71 -35.61
C VAL A 827 33.46 21.76 -36.99
N ILE A 828 32.25 22.31 -37.07
CA ILE A 828 31.52 22.47 -38.36
C ILE A 828 32.33 23.31 -39.34
N ARG A 829 32.88 24.44 -38.89
CA ARG A 829 33.69 25.33 -39.74
C ARG A 829 34.95 24.65 -40.25
N GLN A 830 35.69 23.99 -39.35
CA GLN A 830 36.92 23.27 -39.70
C GLN A 830 36.66 22.11 -40.66
N MET A 831 35.52 21.43 -40.52
CA MET A 831 35.16 20.36 -41.43
C MET A 831 34.91 20.85 -42.86
N GLU A 832 34.34 22.05 -43.04
CA GLU A 832 34.23 22.67 -44.38
C GLU A 832 35.61 23.09 -44.92
N GLU A 833 36.47 23.70 -44.09
CA GLU A 833 37.82 24.08 -44.51
C GLU A 833 38.67 22.86 -44.94
N PHE A 834 38.52 21.72 -44.27
CA PHE A 834 39.23 20.49 -44.61
C PHE A 834 38.80 19.88 -45.95
N LYS A 835 37.53 20.04 -46.36
CA LYS A 835 37.06 19.53 -47.67
C LYS A 835 37.84 20.14 -48.84
N ASP A 836 38.24 21.41 -48.69
CA ASP A 836 38.94 22.15 -49.74
C ASP A 836 40.47 22.06 -49.64
N SER A 837 41.00 21.66 -48.47
CA SER A 837 42.43 21.77 -48.17
C SER A 837 43.18 20.45 -47.92
N LEU A 838 42.48 19.33 -47.68
CA LEU A 838 43.11 18.03 -47.41
C LEU A 838 42.93 17.02 -48.56
N PRO A 839 43.91 16.12 -48.78
CA PRO A 839 43.76 14.97 -49.67
C PRO A 839 42.60 14.05 -49.22
N ALA A 840 41.98 13.37 -50.19
CA ALA A 840 40.83 12.51 -49.94
C ALA A 840 41.12 11.42 -48.89
N GLU A 841 42.31 10.82 -48.88
CA GLU A 841 42.66 9.78 -47.90
C GLU A 841 42.77 10.31 -46.47
N ALA A 842 43.22 11.56 -46.30
CA ALA A 842 43.29 12.20 -44.98
C ALA A 842 41.88 12.58 -44.47
N LEU A 843 41.00 12.99 -45.39
CA LEU A 843 39.62 13.33 -45.08
C LEU A 843 38.81 12.12 -44.61
N GLU A 844 39.04 10.94 -45.21
CA GLU A 844 38.37 9.67 -44.81
C GLU A 844 38.68 9.27 -43.35
N VAL A 845 39.86 9.63 -42.83
CA VAL A 845 40.27 9.30 -41.46
C VAL A 845 39.69 10.29 -40.44
N ILE A 846 39.63 11.58 -40.79
CA ILE A 846 39.26 12.65 -39.86
C ILE A 846 37.75 12.86 -39.79
N LYS A 847 37.06 12.80 -40.93
CA LYS A 847 35.64 13.11 -41.05
C LYS A 847 34.75 12.32 -40.06
N PRO A 848 34.90 11.00 -39.88
CA PRO A 848 34.08 10.26 -38.92
C PRO A 848 34.18 10.77 -37.48
N ARG A 849 35.35 11.30 -37.07
CA ARG A 849 35.55 11.85 -35.73
C ARG A 849 34.87 13.21 -35.55
N LEU A 850 34.91 14.05 -36.58
CA LEU A 850 34.28 15.37 -36.55
C LEU A 850 32.75 15.24 -36.62
N ASP A 851 32.25 14.36 -37.49
CA ASP A 851 30.82 14.01 -37.56
C ASP A 851 30.31 13.50 -36.20
N GLU A 852 31.07 12.63 -35.55
CA GLU A 852 30.75 12.14 -34.21
C GLU A 852 30.79 13.25 -33.14
N ALA A 853 31.75 14.18 -33.21
CA ALA A 853 31.82 15.32 -32.30
C ALA A 853 30.59 16.23 -32.43
N ILE A 854 30.14 16.48 -33.66
CA ILE A 854 28.93 17.27 -33.95
C ILE A 854 27.72 16.54 -33.40
N ARG A 855 27.55 15.25 -33.71
CA ARG A 855 26.43 14.42 -33.25
C ARG A 855 26.32 14.38 -31.73
N LEU A 856 27.44 14.18 -31.02
CA LEU A 856 27.44 14.16 -29.55
C LEU A 856 27.19 15.55 -28.96
N SER A 857 27.67 16.62 -29.61
CA SER A 857 27.37 17.99 -29.19
C SER A 857 25.90 18.33 -29.39
N ASP A 858 25.30 17.89 -30.50
CA ASP A 858 23.86 18.01 -30.74
C ASP A 858 23.05 17.31 -29.65
N HIS A 859 23.44 16.09 -29.32
CA HIS A 859 22.78 15.34 -28.26
C HIS A 859 22.91 16.02 -26.90
N TYR A 860 24.12 16.44 -26.51
CA TYR A 860 24.36 17.20 -25.29
C TYR A 860 23.46 18.44 -25.24
N LEU A 861 23.47 19.27 -26.29
CA LEU A 861 22.70 20.52 -26.31
C LEU A 861 21.18 20.33 -26.36
N SER A 862 20.70 19.13 -26.69
CA SER A 862 19.26 18.82 -26.75
C SER A 862 18.67 18.40 -25.40
N GLU A 863 19.50 18.06 -24.41
CA GLU A 863 19.08 17.57 -23.10
C GLU A 863 19.29 18.65 -22.03
N SER A 864 18.47 18.62 -20.98
CA SER A 864 18.74 19.44 -19.79
C SER A 864 19.86 18.81 -18.97
N HIS A 865 20.75 19.64 -18.45
CA HIS A 865 21.82 19.22 -17.53
C HIS A 865 21.61 19.73 -16.11
N ASP A 866 20.46 20.35 -15.86
CA ASP A 866 20.12 20.82 -14.53
C ASP A 866 19.93 19.61 -13.61
N GLU A 867 20.51 19.69 -12.42
CA GLU A 867 20.27 18.70 -11.37
C GLU A 867 18.79 18.72 -10.98
N VAL A 868 18.21 17.54 -10.75
CA VAL A 868 16.83 17.46 -10.27
C VAL A 868 16.81 17.94 -8.83
N ASN A 869 16.23 19.11 -8.58
CA ASN A 869 16.09 19.66 -7.23
C ASN A 869 14.64 19.52 -6.76
N PHE A 870 14.41 18.77 -5.68
CA PHE A 870 13.06 18.52 -5.16
C PHE A 870 12.33 19.79 -4.71
N SER A 871 13.06 20.78 -4.17
CA SER A 871 12.46 22.07 -3.81
C SER A 871 11.99 22.82 -5.05
N GLU A 872 12.74 22.77 -6.15
CA GLU A 872 12.34 23.37 -7.42
C GLU A 872 11.15 22.62 -8.04
N VAL A 873 11.11 21.29 -7.93
CA VAL A 873 9.95 20.48 -8.33
C VAL A 873 8.69 20.93 -7.60
N ILE A 874 8.74 21.07 -6.26
CA ILE A 874 7.60 21.58 -5.48
C ILE A 874 7.18 22.95 -6.00
N MET A 875 8.13 23.85 -6.24
CA MET A 875 7.87 25.22 -6.70
C MET A 875 7.24 25.26 -8.09
N LYS A 876 7.70 24.40 -9.01
CA LYS A 876 7.15 24.22 -10.35
C LYS A 876 5.70 23.74 -10.27
N VAL A 877 5.43 22.69 -9.49
CA VAL A 877 4.07 22.17 -9.29
C VAL A 877 3.14 23.23 -8.69
N VAL A 878 3.60 23.99 -7.68
CA VAL A 878 2.83 25.10 -7.07
C VAL A 878 2.50 26.17 -8.11
N LYS A 879 3.46 26.53 -8.96
CA LYS A 879 3.29 27.56 -10.00
C LYS A 879 2.32 27.12 -11.10
N ASP A 880 2.29 25.83 -11.43
CA ASP A 880 1.42 25.27 -12.45
C ASP A 880 -0.02 25.10 -11.94
N HIS A 881 -0.19 24.87 -10.64
CA HIS A 881 -1.48 24.66 -9.97
C HIS A 881 -2.05 25.92 -9.30
N LYS A 882 -1.92 27.09 -9.95
CA LYS A 882 -2.39 28.39 -9.43
C LYS A 882 -3.88 28.45 -9.07
N ALA A 883 -4.74 27.65 -9.72
CA ALA A 883 -6.18 27.63 -9.44
C ALA A 883 -6.56 26.74 -8.24
N SER A 884 -5.93 25.56 -8.11
CA SER A 884 -6.14 24.63 -6.98
C SER A 884 -5.46 25.13 -5.70
N SER A 885 -4.38 25.90 -5.81
CA SER A 885 -3.76 26.56 -4.66
C SER A 885 -4.63 27.66 -4.03
N VAL A 886 -5.65 28.18 -4.72
CA VAL A 886 -6.71 29.03 -4.12
C VAL A 886 -7.50 28.24 -3.06
N GLN A 887 -7.76 26.94 -3.29
CA GLN A 887 -8.40 26.06 -2.30
C GLN A 887 -7.48 25.74 -1.12
N LEU A 888 -6.16 25.89 -1.24
CA LEU A 888 -5.19 25.69 -0.15
C LEU A 888 -4.83 27.01 0.57
N ALA A 889 -5.55 28.10 0.29
CA ALA A 889 -5.30 29.46 0.77
C ALA A 889 -4.04 30.11 0.15
N TYR A 890 -4.05 30.31 -1.18
CA TYR A 890 -3.03 31.01 -1.98
C TYR A 890 -2.50 32.32 -1.37
N GLY A 891 -3.34 33.04 -0.60
CA GLY A 891 -2.93 34.23 0.14
C GLY A 891 -1.87 33.97 1.22
N ASP A 892 -2.01 32.89 1.99
CA ASP A 892 -1.03 32.49 3.00
C ASP A 892 0.30 32.08 2.34
N ILE A 893 0.21 31.39 1.21
CA ILE A 893 1.35 30.88 0.43
C ILE A 893 2.17 32.06 -0.11
N LEU A 894 1.53 33.05 -0.76
CA LEU A 894 2.24 34.24 -1.25
C LEU A 894 2.83 35.10 -0.13
N GLN A 895 2.20 35.15 1.03
CA GLN A 895 2.72 35.90 2.18
C GLN A 895 3.93 35.20 2.80
N LEU A 896 3.95 33.86 2.80
CA LEU A 896 5.08 33.02 3.20
C LEU A 896 6.23 33.10 2.19
N MET A 897 5.96 33.05 0.88
CA MET A 897 7.00 33.13 -0.17
C MET A 897 7.64 34.51 -0.32
N ARG A 898 6.97 35.57 0.15
CA ARG A 898 7.54 36.94 0.16
C ARG A 898 8.43 37.21 1.36
N ARG A 899 8.35 36.39 2.41
CA ARG A 899 9.24 36.43 3.57
C ARG A 899 10.41 35.50 3.32
#